data_AF-A0A930TYL7-F1
#
_entry.id   AF-A0A930TYL7-F1
#
_cell.length_a   1.000
_cell.length_b   1.000
_cell.length_c   1.000
_cell.angle_alpha   90.00
_cell.angle_beta   90.00
_cell.angle_gamma   90.00
#
_symmetry.space_group_name_H-M   'P 1'
#
loop_
_entity.id
_entity.type
_entity.pdbx_description
1 polymer ?
#
loop_
_entity_poly.entity_id
_entity_poly.type
_entity_poly.pdbx_seq_one_letter_code
_entity_poly.pdbx_strand_id
1 'polypeptide(L)'
;MQILSVTLTNFKTHQDRHFVFQPGVNTICGENGAGKTSIVEAIAWVLFNYRGSYKNEDLIRNGQSSAQVAVEFVSSHDERTYQVQRCTTKGYRLYDPQLDHVLNYRHIEDEVTPWLRQQLGIAPGIDLGQLFANTIGVPQGTVTADFLQPPTQRKQIFDAILKVEEFRLVYKETGALEKYAKAELDQVKQAIAQYNESLEPLPELQSRQAALVAAIAQDETHLAALEQELAQLEQRQAAVQQQQQQLQTLTAQKQAIAAQVEAKQSALKILEQALQTAQQAANLCAENRESYDLVLQAEQKLADLEQQRKQRHHLQTQRQDLQRQLTLGQNQLTRYALQLEQVEKAEQDCDRLQPLLETQRQLEEQQQHIDQQIQALSAQTVEFQSLEQHLNRLRGQWKQVSQEIDRIQPFEAAIAAIPDQERQRDRLQQQLSRVEAAKQFEAELRHLVTHTQAQRQPHLDRIQAGIALLRQLPPDATLQKAIASIEADRELTTDLITALQGILSELGEQVSAIALGQQVTQVTQALDQVYRQRAEVATLEEKRHRLVDLKAEGEQTRSHLEQLNQQLAQITPLQTERSHLTQQLAALDNPRARHQVLTQELQRRPALLQDQQAAQLQLAEVEDAIATLDLQLVPFAQLDRDLEHQQQQRQQHQAGYLAYLRYRNDADQVPKRQADLEQAIADLQQSQDAAQAIEQQYQILMQDYDAEAAEHLRSRYEATRRQVDRLSGSLPQQRQRQAELAEQVQTLMELAHKRDQAEVDLKTKERIKRLVSFARKVYKEAGPRITERYVQTVSQEADRLFRELLNRPNVALEWTRDYDIVVQEGAHNRRFMNLSGGEQMCAALAVRLALLRVFAEIDIAFFDEPTTNMDRPRRRHLAEAIANLKSFQQLFVISHDDTFEQVTEHVIFVERLA
;
A
#
# COMPACT_ATOMS: atom_id res chain seq x y z
N MET A 1 -1.76 -53.02 -40.12
CA MET A 1 -2.19 -52.11 -41.22
C MET A 1 -1.96 -52.87 -42.53
N GLN A 2 -2.89 -52.85 -43.49
CA GLN A 2 -2.74 -53.55 -44.78
C GLN A 2 -3.21 -52.69 -45.97
N ILE A 3 -2.38 -52.45 -46.97
CA ILE A 3 -2.77 -51.78 -48.22
C ILE A 3 -3.40 -52.80 -49.17
N LEU A 4 -4.61 -52.51 -49.64
CA LEU A 4 -5.39 -53.37 -50.53
C LEU A 4 -5.19 -53.00 -51.99
N SER A 5 -5.23 -51.71 -52.32
CA SER A 5 -5.09 -51.26 -53.70
C SER A 5 -4.61 -49.83 -53.82
N VAL A 6 -4.08 -49.49 -55.00
CA VAL A 6 -3.79 -48.11 -55.40
C VAL A 6 -4.27 -47.84 -56.83
N THR A 7 -4.99 -46.74 -56.99
CA THR A 7 -5.49 -46.23 -58.28
C THR A 7 -4.79 -44.92 -58.60
N LEU A 8 -4.17 -44.85 -59.78
CA LEU A 8 -3.39 -43.72 -60.28
C LEU A 8 -4.08 -43.12 -61.52
N THR A 9 -4.53 -41.87 -61.41
CA THR A 9 -5.12 -41.11 -62.51
C THR A 9 -4.27 -39.88 -62.82
N ASN A 10 -3.71 -39.82 -64.03
CA ASN A 10 -2.82 -38.76 -64.51
C ASN A 10 -1.61 -38.49 -63.60
N PHE A 11 -1.12 -39.51 -62.90
CA PHE A 11 -0.01 -39.41 -61.94
C PHE A 11 1.29 -39.88 -62.60
N LYS A 12 2.26 -38.95 -62.76
CA LYS A 12 3.54 -39.19 -63.46
C LYS A 12 3.35 -39.89 -64.81
N THR A 13 3.87 -41.11 -64.96
CA THR A 13 3.79 -41.93 -66.18
C THR A 13 2.51 -42.77 -66.29
N HIS A 14 1.59 -42.69 -65.32
CA HIS A 14 0.33 -43.44 -65.30
C HIS A 14 -0.84 -42.54 -65.72
N GLN A 15 -1.64 -42.98 -66.70
CA GLN A 15 -2.83 -42.26 -67.14
C GLN A 15 -4.06 -42.67 -66.33
N ASP A 16 -4.39 -43.95 -66.31
CA ASP A 16 -5.44 -44.53 -65.47
C ASP A 16 -5.08 -46.00 -65.21
N ARG A 17 -4.55 -46.30 -64.03
CA ARG A 17 -4.06 -47.62 -63.66
C ARG A 17 -4.52 -47.97 -62.25
N HIS A 18 -4.89 -49.23 -62.05
CA HIS A 18 -5.29 -49.77 -60.76
C HIS A 18 -4.44 -51.01 -60.45
N PHE A 19 -3.85 -51.04 -59.26
CA PHE A 19 -3.02 -52.14 -58.78
C PHE A 19 -3.59 -52.68 -57.47
N VAL A 20 -3.76 -53.99 -57.38
CA VAL A 20 -4.25 -54.70 -56.19
C VAL A 20 -3.07 -55.39 -55.51
N PHE A 21 -3.06 -55.41 -54.19
CA PHE A 21 -2.00 -55.99 -53.37
C PHE A 21 -2.53 -57.11 -52.47
N GLN A 22 -1.64 -58.04 -52.12
CA GLN A 22 -1.94 -59.18 -51.27
C GLN A 22 -1.14 -59.10 -49.95
N PRO A 23 -1.54 -59.81 -48.88
CA PRO A 23 -0.65 -60.07 -47.75
C PRO A 23 0.68 -60.71 -48.18
N GLY A 24 1.74 -60.53 -47.41
CA GLY A 24 3.07 -61.06 -47.72
C GLY A 24 3.88 -60.19 -48.69
N VAL A 25 4.73 -60.81 -49.51
CA VAL A 25 5.65 -60.08 -50.38
C VAL A 25 5.02 -59.80 -51.74
N ASN A 26 4.86 -58.51 -52.05
CA ASN A 26 4.38 -57.99 -53.32
C ASN A 26 5.59 -57.48 -54.14
N THR A 27 5.91 -58.16 -55.24
CA THR A 27 6.98 -57.74 -56.14
C THR A 27 6.43 -56.90 -57.29
N ILE A 28 6.99 -55.72 -57.53
CA ILE A 28 6.63 -54.83 -58.64
C ILE A 28 7.75 -54.88 -59.68
N CYS A 29 7.46 -55.50 -60.84
CA CYS A 29 8.40 -55.77 -61.93
C CYS A 29 8.03 -55.00 -63.20
N GLY A 30 9.01 -54.75 -64.07
CA GLY A 30 8.80 -54.02 -65.33
C GLY A 30 10.07 -53.33 -65.83
N GLU A 31 10.04 -52.76 -67.04
CA GLU A 31 11.20 -52.07 -67.63
C GLU A 31 11.59 -50.80 -66.85
N ASN A 32 12.82 -50.35 -67.02
CA ASN A 32 13.27 -49.07 -66.46
C ASN A 32 12.48 -47.92 -67.10
N GLY A 33 11.95 -47.02 -66.26
CA GLY A 33 11.07 -45.94 -66.71
C GLY A 33 9.60 -46.32 -66.95
N ALA A 34 9.19 -47.57 -66.69
CA ALA A 34 7.77 -47.99 -66.78
C ALA A 34 6.87 -47.36 -65.69
N GLY A 35 7.45 -46.76 -64.65
CA GLY A 35 6.71 -46.11 -63.57
C GLY A 35 6.49 -46.97 -62.32
N LYS A 36 7.37 -47.94 -62.06
CA LYS A 36 7.33 -48.81 -60.85
C LYS A 36 7.45 -48.00 -59.56
N THR A 37 8.48 -47.18 -59.44
CA THR A 37 8.71 -46.27 -58.29
C THR A 37 7.53 -45.30 -58.10
N SER A 38 6.89 -44.86 -59.17
CA SER A 38 5.70 -44.00 -59.12
C SER A 38 4.55 -44.59 -58.30
N ILE A 39 4.44 -45.92 -58.21
CA ILE A 39 3.41 -46.61 -57.41
C ILE A 39 3.66 -46.39 -55.92
N VAL A 40 4.90 -46.58 -55.48
CA VAL A 40 5.30 -46.40 -54.07
C VAL A 40 5.27 -44.92 -53.69
N GLU A 41 5.71 -44.03 -54.59
CA GLU A 41 5.63 -42.58 -54.38
C GLU A 41 4.19 -42.09 -54.26
N ALA A 42 3.25 -42.69 -55.00
CA ALA A 42 1.84 -42.38 -54.90
C ALA A 42 1.28 -42.75 -53.52
N ILE A 43 1.62 -43.94 -53.02
CA ILE A 43 1.24 -44.38 -51.66
C ILE A 43 1.87 -43.46 -50.60
N ALA A 44 3.15 -43.13 -50.75
CA ALA A 44 3.87 -42.20 -49.86
C ALA A 44 3.19 -40.83 -49.79
N TRP A 45 2.80 -40.32 -50.95
CA TRP A 45 2.14 -39.02 -51.07
C TRP A 45 0.76 -39.00 -50.42
N VAL A 46 0.00 -40.07 -50.54
CA VAL A 46 -1.37 -40.14 -50.02
C VAL A 46 -1.41 -40.50 -48.54
N LEU A 47 -0.71 -41.54 -48.10
CA LEU A 47 -0.84 -42.02 -46.71
C LEU A 47 0.14 -41.35 -45.76
N PHE A 48 1.32 -40.95 -46.23
CA PHE A 48 2.39 -40.43 -45.37
C PHE A 48 2.67 -38.94 -45.58
N ASN A 49 1.89 -38.28 -46.44
CA ASN A 49 2.10 -36.90 -46.85
C ASN A 49 3.53 -36.62 -47.36
N TYR A 50 4.20 -37.62 -47.92
CA TYR A 50 5.59 -37.55 -48.36
C TYR A 50 5.68 -37.38 -49.88
N ARG A 51 6.41 -36.35 -50.34
CA ARG A 51 6.60 -36.04 -51.77
C ARG A 51 8.07 -35.97 -52.20
N GLY A 52 9.00 -36.32 -51.32
CA GLY A 52 10.43 -36.10 -51.53
C GLY A 52 10.76 -34.64 -51.86
N SER A 53 11.65 -34.42 -52.82
CA SER A 53 12.04 -33.09 -53.33
C SER A 53 11.13 -32.56 -54.46
N TYR A 54 10.07 -33.27 -54.83
CA TYR A 54 9.22 -32.95 -55.98
C TYR A 54 8.15 -31.89 -55.64
N LYS A 55 7.83 -31.03 -56.61
CA LYS A 55 6.70 -30.10 -56.56
C LYS A 55 5.41 -30.79 -57.01
N ASN A 56 4.26 -30.20 -56.71
CA ASN A 56 2.96 -30.75 -57.14
C ASN A 56 2.85 -30.88 -58.67
N GLU A 57 3.51 -30.00 -59.43
CA GLU A 57 3.58 -30.03 -60.89
C GLU A 57 4.29 -31.28 -61.41
N ASP A 58 5.34 -31.73 -60.72
CA ASP A 58 6.14 -32.91 -61.10
C ASP A 58 5.38 -34.24 -60.90
N LEU A 59 4.29 -34.21 -60.13
CA LEU A 59 3.41 -35.37 -59.93
C LEU A 59 2.37 -35.51 -61.05
N ILE A 60 2.14 -34.45 -61.84
CA ILE A 60 1.10 -34.41 -62.88
C ILE A 60 1.68 -34.92 -64.20
N ARG A 61 0.97 -35.86 -64.84
CA ARG A 61 1.32 -36.33 -66.18
C ARG A 61 1.32 -35.18 -67.18
N ASN A 62 2.35 -35.12 -68.04
CA ASN A 62 2.46 -34.11 -69.09
C ASN A 62 1.16 -33.98 -69.92
N GLY A 63 0.67 -32.75 -70.07
CA GLY A 63 -0.55 -32.43 -70.82
C GLY A 63 -1.85 -32.52 -70.02
N GLN A 64 -1.80 -32.82 -68.71
CA GLN A 64 -2.97 -32.90 -67.83
C GLN A 64 -3.00 -31.73 -66.83
N SER A 65 -4.19 -31.39 -66.33
CA SER A 65 -4.41 -30.27 -65.40
C SER A 65 -4.34 -30.66 -63.92
N SER A 66 -4.48 -31.95 -63.60
CA SER A 66 -4.41 -32.46 -62.24
C SER A 66 -4.04 -33.95 -62.23
N ALA A 67 -3.51 -34.40 -61.10
CA ALA A 67 -3.28 -35.81 -60.80
C ALA A 67 -4.10 -36.21 -59.58
N GLN A 68 -4.51 -37.46 -59.55
CA GLN A 68 -5.28 -38.04 -58.47
C GLN A 68 -4.77 -39.44 -58.16
N VAL A 69 -4.66 -39.74 -56.87
CA VAL A 69 -4.31 -41.06 -56.35
C VAL A 69 -5.35 -41.45 -55.32
N ALA A 70 -5.83 -42.69 -55.39
CA ALA A 70 -6.67 -43.29 -54.34
C ALA A 70 -5.98 -44.55 -53.80
N VAL A 71 -5.88 -44.66 -52.48
CA VAL A 71 -5.31 -45.81 -51.79
C VAL A 71 -6.36 -46.41 -50.88
N GLU A 72 -6.59 -47.71 -51.00
CA GLU A 72 -7.46 -48.46 -50.10
C GLU A 72 -6.61 -49.27 -49.14
N PHE A 73 -6.91 -49.19 -47.84
CA PHE A 73 -6.17 -49.91 -46.81
C PHE A 73 -7.06 -50.29 -45.62
N VAL A 74 -6.62 -51.27 -44.85
CA VAL A 74 -7.21 -51.71 -43.58
C VAL A 74 -6.44 -51.04 -42.43
N SER A 75 -7.18 -50.31 -41.59
CA SER A 75 -6.67 -49.61 -40.40
C SER A 75 -6.10 -50.59 -39.38
N SER A 76 -4.97 -50.24 -38.75
CA SER A 76 -4.44 -50.97 -37.59
C SER A 76 -5.17 -50.62 -36.29
N HIS A 77 -5.93 -49.53 -36.25
CA HIS A 77 -6.62 -49.09 -35.04
C HIS A 77 -7.98 -49.78 -34.83
N ASP A 78 -8.75 -49.94 -35.90
CA ASP A 78 -10.12 -50.48 -35.82
C ASP A 78 -10.42 -51.62 -36.80
N GLU A 79 -9.43 -52.08 -37.56
CA GLU A 79 -9.55 -53.17 -38.56
C GLU A 79 -10.53 -52.90 -39.71
N ARG A 80 -10.90 -51.62 -39.92
CA ARG A 80 -11.86 -51.22 -40.97
C ARG A 80 -11.14 -50.80 -42.25
N THR A 81 -11.82 -50.97 -43.38
CA THR A 81 -11.31 -50.52 -44.67
C THR A 81 -11.59 -49.03 -44.87
N TYR A 82 -10.57 -48.29 -45.31
CA TYR A 82 -10.66 -46.88 -45.68
C TYR A 82 -10.10 -46.66 -47.08
N GLN A 83 -10.74 -45.74 -47.81
CA GLN A 83 -10.24 -45.22 -49.08
C GLN A 83 -9.78 -43.77 -48.89
N VAL A 84 -8.49 -43.55 -49.07
CA VAL A 84 -7.85 -42.23 -48.98
C VAL A 84 -7.52 -41.78 -50.38
N GLN A 85 -8.19 -40.73 -50.84
CA GLN A 85 -7.96 -40.13 -52.14
C GLN A 85 -7.30 -38.76 -51.97
N ARG A 86 -6.27 -38.48 -52.76
CA ARG A 86 -5.64 -37.16 -52.81
C ARG A 86 -5.57 -36.67 -54.24
N CYS A 87 -5.95 -35.40 -54.43
CA CYS A 87 -5.86 -34.71 -55.70
C CYS A 87 -4.95 -33.47 -55.57
N THR A 88 -4.13 -33.21 -56.58
CA THR A 88 -3.20 -32.05 -56.58
C THR A 88 -3.93 -30.71 -56.49
N THR A 89 -5.19 -30.63 -56.93
CA THR A 89 -6.01 -29.41 -56.91
C THR A 89 -7.10 -29.43 -55.85
N LYS A 90 -7.72 -30.59 -55.56
CA LYS A 90 -8.88 -30.72 -54.67
C LYS A 90 -8.56 -31.19 -53.25
N GLY A 91 -7.30 -31.51 -52.94
CA GLY A 91 -6.89 -31.95 -51.59
C GLY A 91 -7.28 -33.40 -51.30
N TYR A 92 -7.52 -33.70 -50.01
CA TYR A 92 -7.86 -35.04 -49.53
C TYR A 92 -9.37 -35.30 -49.57
N ARG A 93 -9.73 -36.56 -49.82
CA ARG A 93 -11.07 -37.12 -49.63
C ARG A 93 -10.91 -38.48 -48.94
N LEU A 94 -11.44 -38.61 -47.73
CA LEU A 94 -11.38 -39.85 -46.97
C LEU A 94 -12.77 -40.48 -46.96
N TYR A 95 -12.87 -41.74 -47.36
CA TYR A 95 -14.13 -42.45 -47.49
C TYR A 95 -14.06 -43.78 -46.73
N ASP A 96 -15.12 -44.04 -45.99
CA ASP A 96 -15.35 -45.29 -45.27
C ASP A 96 -16.40 -46.11 -46.03
N PRO A 97 -15.99 -47.11 -46.82
CA PRO A 97 -16.91 -47.93 -47.61
C PRO A 97 -17.87 -48.78 -46.78
N GLN A 98 -17.55 -49.08 -45.52
CA GLN A 98 -18.40 -49.90 -44.67
C GLN A 98 -19.57 -49.10 -44.06
N LEU A 99 -19.38 -47.79 -43.85
CA LEU A 99 -20.42 -46.88 -43.38
C LEU A 99 -21.02 -46.02 -44.50
N ASP A 100 -20.55 -46.18 -45.74
CA ASP A 100 -20.85 -45.34 -46.89
C ASP A 100 -20.76 -43.84 -46.57
N HIS A 101 -19.68 -43.45 -45.87
CA HIS A 101 -19.54 -42.11 -45.30
C HIS A 101 -18.21 -41.44 -45.68
N VAL A 102 -18.27 -40.18 -46.10
CA VAL A 102 -17.09 -39.35 -46.40
C VAL A 102 -16.72 -38.51 -45.17
N LEU A 103 -15.49 -38.59 -44.70
CA LEU A 103 -15.01 -37.78 -43.57
C LEU A 103 -14.66 -36.37 -44.07
N ASN A 104 -15.33 -35.35 -43.50
CA ASN A 104 -15.26 -33.97 -43.95
C ASN A 104 -14.08 -33.17 -43.33
N TYR A 105 -12.86 -33.73 -43.35
CA TYR A 105 -11.68 -33.00 -42.92
C TYR A 105 -11.18 -32.05 -44.01
N ARG A 106 -10.82 -30.82 -43.62
CA ARG A 106 -10.38 -29.76 -44.55
C ARG A 106 -8.92 -29.38 -44.33
N HIS A 107 -8.41 -29.48 -43.10
CA HIS A 107 -7.05 -29.07 -42.75
C HIS A 107 -6.09 -30.27 -42.72
N ILE A 108 -5.05 -30.21 -43.56
CA ILE A 108 -4.12 -31.35 -43.73
C ILE A 108 -3.31 -31.61 -42.45
N GLU A 109 -2.75 -30.56 -41.83
CA GLU A 109 -1.84 -30.70 -40.67
C GLU A 109 -2.60 -30.97 -39.35
N ASP A 110 -3.74 -30.32 -39.15
CA ASP A 110 -4.49 -30.37 -37.88
C ASP A 110 -5.56 -31.45 -37.81
N GLU A 111 -6.05 -31.96 -38.95
CA GLU A 111 -7.15 -32.94 -38.99
C GLU A 111 -6.75 -34.22 -39.73
N VAL A 112 -6.31 -34.13 -40.99
CA VAL A 112 -6.02 -35.31 -41.83
C VAL A 112 -4.78 -36.07 -41.34
N THR A 113 -3.69 -35.37 -41.02
CA THR A 113 -2.43 -36.00 -40.58
C THR A 113 -2.55 -36.67 -39.20
N PRO A 114 -3.19 -36.08 -38.17
CA PRO A 114 -3.51 -36.77 -36.93
C PRO A 114 -4.41 -38.00 -37.15
N TRP A 115 -5.43 -37.89 -38.00
CA TRP A 115 -6.30 -39.01 -38.32
C TRP A 115 -5.53 -40.15 -39.01
N LEU A 116 -4.72 -39.85 -40.03
CA LEU A 116 -3.86 -40.83 -40.70
C LEU A 116 -2.91 -41.48 -39.70
N ARG A 117 -2.25 -40.72 -38.82
CA ARG A 117 -1.39 -41.30 -37.77
C ARG A 117 -2.13 -42.32 -36.91
N GLN A 118 -3.34 -41.98 -36.47
CA GLN A 118 -4.14 -42.88 -35.65
C GLN A 118 -4.52 -44.16 -36.42
N GLN A 119 -5.04 -44.04 -37.64
CA GLN A 119 -5.48 -45.20 -38.44
C GLN A 119 -4.33 -46.08 -38.93
N LEU A 120 -3.13 -45.51 -39.08
CA LEU A 120 -1.91 -46.24 -39.43
C LEU A 120 -1.22 -46.83 -38.18
N GLY A 121 -1.68 -46.56 -36.95
CA GLY A 121 -1.07 -47.10 -35.72
C GLY A 121 0.23 -46.41 -35.32
N ILE A 122 0.34 -45.11 -35.59
CA ILE A 122 1.54 -44.29 -35.38
C ILE A 122 1.35 -43.39 -34.17
N ALA A 123 2.32 -43.41 -33.25
CA ALA A 123 2.26 -42.63 -32.02
C ALA A 123 2.16 -41.11 -32.29
N PRO A 124 1.38 -40.36 -31.47
CA PRO A 124 1.24 -38.91 -31.61
C PRO A 124 2.58 -38.19 -31.59
N GLY A 125 2.78 -37.23 -32.49
CA GLY A 125 4.03 -36.45 -32.60
C GLY A 125 5.13 -37.06 -33.48
N ILE A 126 4.95 -38.26 -34.04
CA ILE A 126 5.83 -38.75 -35.13
C ILE A 126 5.44 -38.00 -36.42
N ASP A 127 6.43 -37.48 -37.15
CA ASP A 127 6.22 -36.92 -38.49
C ASP A 127 6.09 -38.07 -39.50
N LEU A 128 4.93 -38.16 -40.19
CA LEU A 128 4.65 -39.23 -41.15
C LEU A 128 5.63 -39.23 -42.33
N GLY A 129 6.06 -38.06 -42.78
CA GLY A 129 6.94 -37.92 -43.92
C GLY A 129 8.37 -38.36 -43.62
N GLN A 130 8.89 -37.97 -42.45
CA GLN A 130 10.20 -38.44 -41.97
C GLN A 130 10.19 -39.92 -41.62
N LEU A 131 9.10 -40.42 -41.01
CA LEU A 131 8.94 -41.85 -40.75
C LEU A 131 8.97 -42.65 -42.06
N PHE A 132 8.28 -42.16 -43.10
CA PHE A 132 8.34 -42.76 -44.42
C PHE A 132 9.75 -42.71 -44.99
N ALA A 133 10.37 -41.53 -45.10
CA ALA A 133 11.68 -41.36 -45.72
C ALA A 133 12.82 -42.15 -45.06
N ASN A 134 12.78 -42.25 -43.73
CA ASN A 134 13.90 -42.80 -42.97
C ASN A 134 13.69 -44.29 -42.62
N THR A 135 12.44 -44.76 -42.57
CA THR A 135 12.11 -46.07 -41.96
C THR A 135 11.21 -46.94 -42.84
N ILE A 136 10.09 -46.43 -43.36
CA ILE A 136 9.07 -47.26 -44.06
C ILE A 136 9.36 -47.40 -45.56
N GLY A 137 9.67 -46.30 -46.23
CA GLY A 137 9.95 -46.25 -47.65
C GLY A 137 11.41 -45.90 -47.86
N VAL A 138 12.15 -46.79 -48.52
CA VAL A 138 13.57 -46.56 -48.79
C VAL A 138 13.75 -46.24 -50.27
N PRO A 139 13.91 -44.96 -50.64
CA PRO A 139 14.18 -44.58 -52.03
C PRO A 139 15.43 -45.27 -52.58
N GLN A 140 15.46 -45.45 -53.89
CA GLN A 140 16.58 -46.05 -54.60
C GLN A 140 17.93 -45.42 -54.18
N GLY A 141 18.89 -46.26 -53.77
CA GLY A 141 20.25 -45.82 -53.38
C GLY A 141 20.40 -45.19 -51.99
N THR A 142 19.32 -45.07 -51.19
CA THR A 142 19.37 -44.41 -49.86
C THR A 142 19.46 -45.39 -48.68
N VAL A 143 19.27 -46.69 -48.91
CA VAL A 143 19.20 -47.72 -47.85
C VAL A 143 20.40 -47.67 -46.90
N THR A 144 21.59 -47.56 -47.47
CA THR A 144 22.87 -47.55 -46.74
C THR A 144 23.35 -46.13 -46.40
N ALA A 145 22.78 -45.10 -47.01
CA ALA A 145 23.29 -43.73 -46.97
C ALA A 145 23.31 -43.14 -45.55
N ASP A 146 22.22 -43.33 -44.78
CA ASP A 146 22.11 -42.80 -43.42
C ASP A 146 23.16 -43.39 -42.47
N PHE A 147 23.52 -44.66 -42.66
CA PHE A 147 24.52 -45.34 -41.83
C PHE A 147 25.97 -44.98 -42.21
N LEU A 148 26.20 -44.49 -43.44
CA LEU A 148 27.50 -43.99 -43.89
C LEU A 148 27.79 -42.55 -43.41
N GLN A 149 26.79 -41.83 -42.87
CA GLN A 149 27.00 -40.47 -42.38
C GLN A 149 27.88 -40.42 -41.12
N PRO A 150 28.55 -39.28 -40.85
CA PRO A 150 29.29 -39.07 -39.61
C PRO A 150 28.39 -39.20 -38.35
N PRO A 151 28.97 -39.55 -37.18
CA PRO A 151 28.21 -39.78 -35.94
C PRO A 151 27.23 -38.65 -35.57
N THR A 152 27.62 -37.39 -35.77
CA THR A 152 26.78 -36.22 -35.44
C THR A 152 25.50 -36.19 -36.28
N GLN A 153 25.58 -36.50 -37.57
CA GLN A 153 24.42 -36.50 -38.47
C GLN A 153 23.53 -37.72 -38.23
N ARG A 154 24.13 -38.89 -37.98
CA ARG A 154 23.36 -40.08 -37.56
C ARG A 154 22.58 -39.82 -36.28
N LYS A 155 23.19 -39.14 -35.29
CA LYS A 155 22.48 -38.76 -34.07
C LYS A 155 21.28 -37.87 -34.34
N GLN A 156 21.41 -36.87 -35.20
CA GLN A 156 20.27 -36.02 -35.57
C GLN A 156 19.12 -36.80 -36.22
N ILE A 157 19.44 -37.76 -37.09
CA ILE A 157 18.44 -38.60 -37.78
C ILE A 157 17.76 -39.56 -36.79
N PHE A 158 18.54 -40.35 -36.05
CA PHE A 158 18.00 -41.41 -35.20
C PHE A 158 17.48 -40.88 -33.84
N ASP A 159 18.02 -39.81 -33.25
CA ASP A 159 17.45 -39.21 -32.03
C ASP A 159 16.04 -38.66 -32.27
N ALA A 160 15.77 -38.17 -33.50
CA ALA A 160 14.43 -37.73 -33.91
C ALA A 160 13.46 -38.91 -34.03
N ILE A 161 13.91 -40.04 -34.60
CA ILE A 161 13.11 -41.28 -34.69
C ILE A 161 12.80 -41.83 -33.29
N LEU A 162 13.78 -41.80 -32.39
CA LEU A 162 13.65 -42.26 -31.01
C LEU A 162 12.93 -41.28 -30.06
N LYS A 163 12.60 -40.07 -30.54
CA LYS A 163 12.00 -38.95 -29.77
C LYS A 163 12.73 -38.55 -28.50
N VAL A 164 14.06 -38.74 -28.43
CA VAL A 164 14.81 -38.41 -27.21
C VAL A 164 15.13 -36.90 -27.11
N GLU A 165 14.99 -36.16 -28.20
CA GLU A 165 15.14 -34.69 -28.23
C GLU A 165 14.11 -33.97 -27.33
N GLU A 166 12.91 -34.53 -27.13
CA GLU A 166 11.88 -33.95 -26.27
C GLU A 166 12.37 -33.79 -24.81
N PHE A 167 13.15 -34.75 -24.30
CA PHE A 167 13.71 -34.68 -22.94
C PHE A 167 14.72 -33.53 -22.80
N ARG A 168 15.51 -33.25 -23.86
CA ARG A 168 16.45 -32.12 -23.88
C ARG A 168 15.70 -30.79 -23.92
N LEU A 169 14.62 -30.71 -24.70
CA LEU A 169 13.78 -29.52 -24.78
C LEU A 169 13.14 -29.20 -23.43
N VAL A 170 12.51 -30.17 -22.77
CA VAL A 170 11.91 -29.99 -21.44
C VAL A 170 12.96 -29.56 -20.40
N TYR A 171 14.16 -30.15 -20.42
CA TYR A 171 15.26 -29.72 -19.54
C TYR A 171 15.71 -28.27 -19.77
N LYS A 172 15.71 -27.82 -21.04
CA LYS A 172 16.06 -26.45 -21.42
C LYS A 172 14.99 -25.46 -20.95
N GLU A 173 13.72 -25.74 -21.22
CA GLU A 173 12.59 -24.86 -20.90
C GLU A 173 12.37 -24.73 -19.38
N THR A 174 12.50 -25.84 -18.63
CA THR A 174 12.40 -25.83 -17.16
C THR A 174 13.51 -25.03 -16.47
N GLY A 175 14.57 -24.61 -17.18
CA GLY A 175 15.60 -23.72 -16.66
C GLY A 175 15.07 -22.33 -16.28
N ALA A 176 14.04 -21.83 -16.98
CA ALA A 176 13.39 -20.57 -16.62
C ALA A 176 12.63 -20.69 -15.29
N LEU A 177 11.95 -21.82 -15.08
CA LEU A 177 11.19 -22.11 -13.87
C LEU A 177 12.10 -22.21 -12.63
N GLU A 178 13.28 -22.83 -12.76
CA GLU A 178 14.26 -22.90 -11.67
C GLU A 178 14.79 -21.52 -11.27
N LYS A 179 15.04 -20.64 -12.26
CA LYS A 179 15.45 -19.26 -12.00
C LYS A 179 14.36 -18.47 -11.29
N TYR A 180 13.12 -18.61 -11.73
CA TYR A 180 11.95 -17.98 -11.10
C TYR A 180 11.78 -18.43 -9.64
N ALA A 181 11.78 -19.75 -9.39
CA ALA A 181 11.66 -20.30 -8.04
C ALA A 181 12.81 -19.86 -7.10
N LYS A 182 14.02 -19.66 -7.65
CA LYS A 182 15.14 -19.10 -6.89
C LYS A 182 14.93 -17.62 -6.56
N ALA A 183 14.49 -16.81 -7.53
CA ALA A 183 14.28 -15.38 -7.34
C ALA A 183 13.20 -15.10 -6.28
N GLU A 184 12.08 -15.83 -6.34
CA GLU A 184 11.00 -15.75 -5.34
C GLU A 184 11.52 -16.08 -3.92
N LEU A 185 12.33 -17.13 -3.80
CA LEU A 185 12.92 -17.53 -2.52
C LEU A 185 13.88 -16.46 -1.98
N ASP A 186 14.70 -15.87 -2.85
CA ASP A 186 15.66 -14.83 -2.48
C ASP A 186 14.92 -13.54 -2.05
N GLN A 187 13.80 -13.18 -2.71
CA GLN A 187 12.94 -12.06 -2.29
C GLN A 187 12.36 -12.26 -0.88
N VAL A 188 11.80 -13.44 -0.59
CA VAL A 188 11.23 -13.73 0.74
C VAL A 188 12.32 -13.67 1.82
N LYS A 189 13.53 -14.18 1.53
CA LYS A 189 14.68 -14.07 2.45
C LYS A 189 15.07 -12.63 2.73
N GLN A 190 15.08 -11.78 1.71
CA GLN A 190 15.39 -10.37 1.87
C GLN A 190 14.33 -9.64 2.71
N ALA A 191 13.05 -9.94 2.50
CA ALA A 191 11.96 -9.39 3.31
C ALA A 191 12.08 -9.81 4.79
N ILE A 192 12.37 -11.09 5.06
CA ILE A 192 12.61 -11.58 6.43
C ILE A 192 13.79 -10.84 7.09
N ALA A 193 14.87 -10.61 6.35
CA ALA A 193 16.02 -9.88 6.87
C ALA A 193 15.65 -8.43 7.26
N GLN A 194 14.90 -7.72 6.41
CA GLN A 194 14.40 -6.36 6.70
C GLN A 194 13.47 -6.33 7.92
N TYR A 195 12.59 -7.32 8.06
CA TYR A 195 11.75 -7.42 9.24
C TYR A 195 12.57 -7.67 10.51
N ASN A 196 13.54 -8.58 10.47
CA ASN A 196 14.40 -8.86 11.62
C ASN A 196 15.19 -7.62 12.07
N GLU A 197 15.73 -6.84 11.13
CA GLU A 197 16.40 -5.57 11.41
C GLU A 197 15.45 -4.56 12.08
N SER A 198 14.21 -4.44 11.56
CA SER A 198 13.19 -3.55 12.14
C SER A 198 12.71 -3.99 13.53
N LEU A 199 12.83 -5.29 13.85
CA LEU A 199 12.39 -5.89 15.11
C LEU A 199 13.46 -5.92 16.20
N GLU A 200 14.71 -5.57 15.89
CA GLU A 200 15.82 -5.49 16.84
C GLU A 200 15.50 -4.69 18.12
N PRO A 201 14.85 -3.50 18.07
CA PRO A 201 14.55 -2.72 19.27
C PRO A 201 13.34 -3.24 20.09
N LEU A 202 12.56 -4.19 19.56
CA LEU A 202 11.31 -4.64 20.19
C LEU A 202 11.47 -5.14 21.64
N PRO A 203 12.45 -6.00 21.99
CA PRO A 203 12.61 -6.50 23.35
C PRO A 203 12.93 -5.39 24.36
N GLU A 204 13.76 -4.42 23.95
CA GLU A 204 14.11 -3.28 24.80
C GLU A 204 12.91 -2.37 25.04
N LEU A 205 12.13 -2.08 23.99
CA LEU A 205 10.90 -1.28 24.11
C LEU A 205 9.85 -1.97 24.98
N GLN A 206 9.67 -3.29 24.85
CA GLN A 206 8.77 -4.06 25.71
C GLN A 206 9.20 -4.01 27.19
N SER A 207 10.51 -4.14 27.48
CA SER A 207 11.03 -4.00 28.84
C SER A 207 10.82 -2.60 29.39
N ARG A 208 11.04 -1.56 28.58
CA ARG A 208 10.81 -0.15 28.98
C ARG A 208 9.33 0.11 29.24
N GLN A 209 8.44 -0.42 28.40
CA GLN A 209 6.99 -0.31 28.58
C GLN A 209 6.56 -0.98 29.90
N ALA A 210 7.02 -2.21 30.15
CA ALA A 210 6.70 -2.93 31.38
C ALA A 210 7.20 -2.20 32.64
N ALA A 211 8.41 -1.65 32.59
CA ALA A 211 8.97 -0.86 33.68
C ALA A 211 8.16 0.43 33.93
N LEU A 212 7.74 1.13 32.86
CA LEU A 212 6.93 2.33 32.96
C LEU A 212 5.53 2.04 33.52
N VAL A 213 4.90 0.93 33.10
CA VAL A 213 3.62 0.46 33.64
C VAL A 213 3.73 0.17 35.14
N ALA A 214 4.79 -0.51 35.57
CA ALA A 214 5.02 -0.79 36.99
C ALA A 214 5.25 0.49 37.79
N ALA A 215 6.00 1.45 37.25
CA ALA A 215 6.24 2.76 37.89
C ALA A 215 4.94 3.57 38.03
N ILE A 216 4.11 3.63 36.98
CA ILE A 216 2.80 4.30 37.03
C ILE A 216 1.91 3.67 38.09
N ALA A 217 1.83 2.33 38.15
CA ALA A 217 1.03 1.65 39.16
C ALA A 217 1.52 1.96 40.58
N GLN A 218 2.84 2.03 40.79
CA GLN A 218 3.41 2.42 42.08
C GLN A 218 3.08 3.87 42.44
N ASP A 219 3.25 4.81 41.50
CA ASP A 219 2.93 6.23 41.69
C ASP A 219 1.42 6.44 41.97
N GLU A 220 0.53 5.69 41.31
CA GLU A 220 -0.92 5.72 41.57
C GLU A 220 -1.26 5.24 42.99
N THR A 221 -0.67 4.12 43.43
CA THR A 221 -0.88 3.64 44.81
C THR A 221 -0.36 4.63 45.85
N HIS A 222 0.76 5.29 45.58
CA HIS A 222 1.33 6.29 46.47
C HIS A 222 0.49 7.57 46.50
N LEU A 223 0.00 8.03 45.35
CA LEU A 223 -0.92 9.16 45.25
C LEU A 223 -2.19 8.92 46.05
N ALA A 224 -2.81 7.74 45.91
CA ALA A 224 -4.02 7.39 46.65
C ALA A 224 -3.81 7.41 48.18
N ALA A 225 -2.65 6.93 48.66
CA ALA A 225 -2.29 6.99 50.07
C ALA A 225 -2.10 8.45 50.56
N LEU A 226 -1.42 9.28 49.77
CA LEU A 226 -1.20 10.70 50.09
C LEU A 226 -2.49 11.53 50.04
N GLU A 227 -3.41 11.24 49.12
CA GLU A 227 -4.73 11.89 49.05
C GLU A 227 -5.57 11.57 50.30
N GLN A 228 -5.53 10.32 50.79
CA GLN A 228 -6.16 9.96 52.07
C GLN A 228 -5.52 10.69 53.26
N GLU A 229 -4.20 10.78 53.32
CA GLU A 229 -3.51 11.53 54.38
C GLU A 229 -3.85 13.03 54.31
N LEU A 230 -3.88 13.61 53.11
CA LEU A 230 -4.22 15.01 52.89
C LEU A 230 -5.65 15.33 53.36
N ALA A 231 -6.63 14.47 53.05
CA ALA A 231 -8.01 14.64 53.50
C ALA A 231 -8.13 14.62 55.03
N GLN A 232 -7.38 13.74 55.71
CA GLN A 232 -7.33 13.71 57.18
C GLN A 232 -6.67 14.96 57.76
N LEU A 233 -5.58 15.44 57.15
CA LEU A 233 -4.89 16.66 57.57
C LEU A 233 -5.75 17.91 57.34
N GLU A 234 -6.50 17.98 56.24
CA GLU A 234 -7.42 19.07 55.93
C GLU A 234 -8.54 19.19 56.96
N GLN A 235 -9.17 18.07 57.35
CA GLN A 235 -10.18 18.06 58.41
C GLN A 235 -9.61 18.56 59.75
N ARG A 236 -8.40 18.11 60.11
CA ARG A 236 -7.74 18.55 61.35
C ARG A 236 -7.36 20.03 61.30
N GLN A 237 -6.86 20.51 60.16
CA GLN A 237 -6.50 21.92 59.97
C GLN A 237 -7.75 22.82 60.07
N ALA A 238 -8.86 22.43 59.45
CA ALA A 238 -10.11 23.18 59.53
C ALA A 238 -10.63 23.29 60.98
N ALA A 239 -10.55 22.20 61.77
CA ALA A 239 -10.94 22.21 63.17
C ALA A 239 -10.07 23.16 64.01
N VAL A 240 -8.75 23.12 63.84
CA VAL A 240 -7.81 24.02 64.55
C VAL A 240 -8.00 25.48 64.12
N GLN A 241 -8.27 25.73 62.84
CA GLN A 241 -8.52 27.07 62.32
C GLN A 241 -9.84 27.67 62.84
N GLN A 242 -10.87 26.82 63.02
CA GLN A 242 -12.12 27.21 63.66
C GLN A 242 -11.90 27.57 65.14
N GLN A 243 -11.11 26.77 65.88
CA GLN A 243 -10.72 27.10 67.25
C GLN A 243 -9.95 28.43 67.31
N GLN A 244 -9.02 28.68 66.39
CA GLN A 244 -8.27 29.94 66.31
C GLN A 244 -9.19 31.15 66.07
N GLN A 245 -10.18 31.05 65.17
CA GLN A 245 -11.15 32.13 64.92
C GLN A 245 -12.06 32.40 66.13
N GLN A 246 -12.50 31.35 66.83
CA GLN A 246 -13.26 31.49 68.07
C GLN A 246 -12.43 32.21 69.14
N LEU A 247 -11.15 31.86 69.26
CA LEU A 247 -10.22 32.49 70.21
C LEU A 247 -9.97 33.97 69.88
N GLN A 248 -9.83 34.34 68.60
CA GLN A 248 -9.74 35.73 68.16
C GLN A 248 -11.03 36.53 68.46
N THR A 249 -12.20 35.91 68.23
CA THR A 249 -13.50 36.54 68.50
C THR A 249 -13.69 36.80 70.00
N LEU A 250 -13.38 35.81 70.85
CA LEU A 250 -13.41 35.95 72.30
C LEU A 250 -12.40 36.99 72.80
N THR A 251 -11.22 37.09 72.17
CA THR A 251 -10.22 38.12 72.50
C THR A 251 -10.77 39.52 72.22
N ALA A 252 -11.42 39.73 71.07
CA ALA A 252 -12.06 41.00 70.74
C ALA A 252 -13.23 41.35 71.67
N GLN A 253 -14.06 40.36 72.02
CA GLN A 253 -15.17 40.52 72.97
C GLN A 253 -14.66 40.88 74.37
N LYS A 254 -13.58 40.26 74.83
CA LYS A 254 -12.91 40.57 76.11
C LYS A 254 -12.40 42.01 76.15
N GLN A 255 -11.80 42.51 75.06
CA GLN A 255 -11.35 43.90 74.99
C GLN A 255 -12.52 44.89 74.99
N ALA A 256 -13.61 44.58 74.25
CA ALA A 256 -14.78 45.43 74.17
C ALA A 256 -15.53 45.53 75.52
N ILE A 257 -15.72 44.40 76.23
CA ILE A 257 -16.42 44.39 77.52
C ILE A 257 -15.58 45.07 78.62
N ALA A 258 -14.25 44.95 78.58
CA ALA A 258 -13.36 45.64 79.50
C ALA A 258 -13.46 47.17 79.36
N ALA A 259 -13.49 47.68 78.12
CA ALA A 259 -13.68 49.11 77.85
C ALA A 259 -15.07 49.61 78.30
N GLN A 260 -16.13 48.80 78.15
CA GLN A 260 -17.47 49.14 78.64
C GLN A 260 -17.54 49.22 80.18
N VAL A 261 -16.89 48.29 80.89
CA VAL A 261 -16.82 48.30 82.35
C VAL A 261 -16.10 49.55 82.85
N GLU A 262 -14.96 49.91 82.23
CA GLU A 262 -14.20 51.12 82.59
C GLU A 262 -15.01 52.40 82.37
N ALA A 263 -15.72 52.51 81.24
CA ALA A 263 -16.61 53.64 80.96
C ALA A 263 -17.73 53.76 82.00
N LYS A 264 -18.40 52.66 82.36
CA LYS A 264 -19.48 52.65 83.36
C LYS A 264 -18.99 52.99 84.77
N GLN A 265 -17.78 52.54 85.16
CA GLN A 265 -17.16 52.92 86.44
C GLN A 265 -16.90 54.43 86.54
N SER A 266 -16.45 55.06 85.46
CA SER A 266 -16.22 56.50 85.42
C SER A 266 -17.52 57.32 85.55
N ALA A 267 -18.61 56.84 84.93
CA ALA A 267 -19.92 57.48 85.01
C ALA A 267 -20.51 57.42 86.43
N LEU A 268 -20.33 56.29 87.12
CA LEU A 268 -20.80 56.07 88.49
C LEU A 268 -20.17 57.06 89.49
N LYS A 269 -18.86 57.31 89.35
CA LYS A 269 -18.12 58.27 90.18
C LYS A 269 -18.61 59.72 90.02
N ILE A 270 -19.09 60.09 88.82
CA ILE A 270 -19.66 61.42 88.55
C ILE A 270 -21.04 61.56 89.21
N LEU A 271 -21.86 60.50 89.18
CA LEU A 271 -23.18 60.46 89.81
C LEU A 271 -23.11 60.56 91.35
N GLU A 272 -22.13 59.92 91.99
CA GLU A 272 -21.92 60.01 93.45
C GLU A 272 -21.62 61.44 93.92
N GLN A 273 -20.79 62.19 93.18
CA GLN A 273 -20.46 63.58 93.49
C GLN A 273 -21.67 64.51 93.32
N ALA A 274 -22.53 64.23 92.35
CA ALA A 274 -23.75 64.99 92.11
C ALA A 274 -24.82 64.76 93.21
N LEU A 275 -24.84 63.60 93.88
CA LEU A 275 -25.77 63.34 94.98
C LEU A 275 -25.39 64.11 96.25
N GLN A 276 -24.10 64.21 96.55
CA GLN A 276 -23.60 64.88 97.76
C GLN A 276 -23.90 66.38 97.80
N THR A 277 -23.90 67.04 96.65
CA THR A 277 -24.21 68.47 96.50
C THR A 277 -25.70 68.78 96.68
N ALA A 278 -26.59 67.88 96.25
CA ALA A 278 -28.03 68.02 96.39
C ALA A 278 -28.50 67.93 97.87
N GLN A 279 -27.84 67.11 98.69
CA GLN A 279 -28.18 66.93 100.11
C GLN A 279 -27.92 68.18 100.97
N GLN A 280 -26.95 69.02 100.59
CA GLN A 280 -26.60 70.25 101.32
C GLN A 280 -27.60 71.38 101.08
N ALA A 281 -28.25 71.42 99.90
CA ALA A 281 -29.28 72.40 99.57
C ALA A 281 -30.57 72.23 100.39
N ALA A 282 -30.91 70.99 100.77
CA ALA A 282 -32.14 70.68 101.51
C ALA A 282 -32.21 71.29 102.93
N ASN A 283 -31.06 71.48 103.61
CA ASN A 283 -31.02 72.05 104.96
C ASN A 283 -31.30 73.56 104.99
N LEU A 284 -30.93 74.28 103.93
CA LEU A 284 -31.11 75.74 103.82
C LEU A 284 -32.56 76.16 103.53
N CYS A 285 -33.39 75.24 103.04
CA CYS A 285 -34.82 75.49 102.80
C CYS A 285 -35.66 75.49 104.09
N ALA A 286 -35.20 74.89 105.19
CA ALA A 286 -36.01 74.79 106.42
C ALA A 286 -36.17 76.11 107.19
N GLU A 287 -35.24 77.06 107.03
CA GLU A 287 -35.17 78.30 107.82
C GLU A 287 -36.09 79.43 107.32
N ASN A 288 -36.59 79.38 106.08
CA ASN A 288 -37.29 80.51 105.43
C ASN A 288 -38.80 80.27 105.19
N ARG A 289 -39.43 79.36 105.97
CA ARG A 289 -40.78 78.84 105.71
C ARG A 289 -41.93 79.82 106.02
N GLU A 290 -41.76 80.77 106.92
CA GLU A 290 -42.83 81.70 107.34
C GLU A 290 -43.13 82.79 106.29
N SER A 291 -42.13 83.17 105.47
CA SER A 291 -42.31 84.10 104.35
C SER A 291 -43.02 83.47 103.14
N TYR A 292 -43.10 82.14 103.08
CA TYR A 292 -43.73 81.38 102.00
C TYR A 292 -45.27 81.35 102.13
N ASP A 293 -45.80 81.21 103.35
CA ASP A 293 -47.24 81.07 103.58
C ASP A 293 -48.05 82.35 103.26
N LEU A 294 -47.42 83.53 103.35
CA LEU A 294 -48.04 84.82 102.98
C LEU A 294 -48.10 85.07 101.46
N VAL A 295 -47.19 84.45 100.69
CA VAL A 295 -47.21 84.51 99.21
C VAL A 295 -48.23 83.50 98.64
N LEU A 296 -48.45 82.38 99.33
CA LEU A 296 -49.40 81.33 98.92
C LEU A 296 -50.87 81.82 98.90
N GLN A 297 -51.25 82.75 99.77
CA GLN A 297 -52.58 83.37 99.77
C GLN A 297 -52.82 84.30 98.57
N ALA A 298 -51.74 84.86 97.98
CA ALA A 298 -51.82 85.63 96.74
C ALA A 298 -51.83 84.71 95.50
N GLU A 299 -51.17 83.54 95.56
CA GLU A 299 -51.15 82.54 94.47
C GLU A 299 -52.51 81.86 94.24
N GLN A 300 -53.35 81.68 95.26
CA GLN A 300 -54.69 81.08 95.11
C GLN A 300 -55.63 81.89 94.21
N LYS A 301 -55.53 83.23 94.21
CA LYS A 301 -56.29 84.11 93.30
C LYS A 301 -55.69 84.18 91.89
N LEU A 302 -54.40 83.92 91.74
CA LEU A 302 -53.72 83.76 90.45
C LEU A 302 -54.10 82.45 89.76
N ALA A 303 -54.34 81.37 90.53
CA ALA A 303 -54.67 80.04 90.01
C ALA A 303 -56.00 79.99 89.21
N ASP A 304 -57.03 80.73 89.64
CA ASP A 304 -58.32 80.79 88.93
C ASP A 304 -58.20 81.48 87.56
N LEU A 305 -57.38 82.54 87.47
CA LEU A 305 -57.03 83.21 86.21
C LEU A 305 -56.12 82.34 85.32
N GLU A 306 -55.31 81.47 85.93
CA GLU A 306 -54.43 80.53 85.23
C GLU A 306 -55.19 79.34 84.63
N GLN A 307 -56.36 78.98 85.18
CA GLN A 307 -57.26 77.97 84.61
C GLN A 307 -57.85 78.43 83.26
N GLN A 308 -58.20 79.71 83.16
CA GLN A 308 -58.64 80.35 81.91
C GLN A 308 -57.48 80.46 80.88
N ARG A 309 -56.23 80.66 81.34
CA ARG A 309 -55.02 80.60 80.51
C ARG A 309 -54.73 79.19 79.96
N LYS A 310 -54.97 78.13 80.74
CA LYS A 310 -54.80 76.72 80.29
C LYS A 310 -55.79 76.35 79.19
N GLN A 311 -57.04 76.84 79.27
CA GLN A 311 -58.05 76.63 78.23
C GLN A 311 -57.67 77.33 76.91
N ARG A 312 -57.15 78.56 76.97
CA ARG A 312 -56.55 79.25 75.81
C ARG A 312 -55.37 78.47 75.21
N HIS A 313 -54.49 77.94 76.07
CA HIS A 313 -53.32 77.18 75.63
C HIS A 313 -53.71 75.86 74.94
N HIS A 314 -54.70 75.13 75.45
CA HIS A 314 -55.17 73.88 74.83
C HIS A 314 -55.70 74.07 73.41
N LEU A 315 -56.52 75.11 73.18
CA LEU A 315 -57.01 75.47 71.84
C LEU A 315 -55.87 75.93 70.91
N GLN A 316 -54.84 76.61 71.45
CA GLN A 316 -53.63 76.96 70.69
C GLN A 316 -52.76 75.75 70.34
N THR A 317 -52.67 74.73 71.21
CA THR A 317 -51.93 73.49 70.93
C THR A 317 -52.61 72.65 69.85
N GLN A 318 -53.93 72.49 69.91
CA GLN A 318 -54.71 71.79 68.86
C GLN A 318 -54.55 72.46 67.50
N ARG A 319 -54.57 73.80 67.46
CA ARG A 319 -54.26 74.57 66.26
C ARG A 319 -52.84 74.31 65.75
N GLN A 320 -51.83 74.32 66.64
CA GLN A 320 -50.43 74.05 66.24
C GLN A 320 -50.21 72.63 65.71
N ASP A 321 -50.89 71.62 66.25
CA ASP A 321 -50.76 70.24 65.78
C ASP A 321 -51.41 70.04 64.40
N LEU A 322 -52.59 70.63 64.16
CA LEU A 322 -53.18 70.67 62.82
C LEU A 322 -52.29 71.46 61.84
N GLN A 323 -51.64 72.54 62.29
CA GLN A 323 -50.68 73.29 61.47
C GLN A 323 -49.43 72.46 61.10
N ARG A 324 -48.97 71.57 61.99
CA ARG A 324 -47.89 70.62 61.69
C ARG A 324 -48.35 69.55 60.70
N GLN A 325 -49.55 69.01 60.84
CA GLN A 325 -50.14 68.07 59.88
C GLN A 325 -50.27 68.70 58.49
N LEU A 326 -50.70 69.96 58.42
CA LEU A 326 -50.73 70.75 57.19
C LEU A 326 -49.34 70.83 56.53
N THR A 327 -48.31 71.16 57.31
CA THR A 327 -46.93 71.28 56.83
C THR A 327 -46.36 69.93 56.34
N LEU A 328 -46.68 68.82 57.04
CA LEU A 328 -46.26 67.48 56.65
C LEU A 328 -46.94 67.00 55.36
N GLY A 329 -48.25 67.26 55.22
CA GLY A 329 -49.00 66.98 53.99
C GLY A 329 -48.48 67.78 52.80
N GLN A 330 -48.14 69.06 53.01
CA GLN A 330 -47.57 69.91 51.95
C GLN A 330 -46.22 69.35 51.45
N ASN A 331 -45.36 68.91 52.37
CA ASN A 331 -44.09 68.27 52.01
C ASN A 331 -44.26 66.94 51.25
N GLN A 332 -45.31 66.16 51.55
CA GLN A 332 -45.62 64.93 50.79
C GLN A 332 -46.08 65.24 49.36
N LEU A 333 -46.90 66.27 49.16
CA LEU A 333 -47.28 66.73 47.81
C LEU A 333 -46.08 67.22 47.00
N THR A 334 -45.12 67.92 47.63
CA THR A 334 -43.88 68.33 46.95
C THR A 334 -43.03 67.13 46.52
N ARG A 335 -42.99 66.05 47.32
CA ARG A 335 -42.27 64.82 46.94
C ARG A 335 -42.92 64.10 45.76
N TYR A 336 -44.25 63.98 45.75
CA TYR A 336 -44.96 63.38 44.61
C TYR A 336 -44.80 64.23 43.33
N ALA A 337 -44.82 65.56 43.44
CA ALA A 337 -44.55 66.44 42.31
C ALA A 337 -43.15 66.23 41.72
N LEU A 338 -42.12 66.09 42.57
CA LEU A 338 -40.74 65.83 42.13
C LEU A 338 -40.60 64.44 41.46
N GLN A 339 -41.27 63.42 41.98
CA GLN A 339 -41.26 62.07 41.40
C GLN A 339 -41.99 62.02 40.06
N LEU A 340 -43.09 62.75 39.90
CA LEU A 340 -43.79 62.88 38.62
C LEU A 340 -42.94 63.63 37.58
N GLU A 341 -42.19 64.65 37.98
CA GLU A 341 -41.24 65.36 37.11
C GLU A 341 -40.10 64.44 36.61
N GLN A 342 -39.63 63.51 37.46
CA GLN A 342 -38.63 62.52 37.06
C GLN A 342 -39.18 61.52 36.03
N VAL A 343 -40.43 61.07 36.21
CA VAL A 343 -41.10 60.17 35.26
C VAL A 343 -41.39 60.86 33.93
N GLU A 344 -41.70 62.17 33.93
CA GLU A 344 -41.87 62.97 32.71
C GLU A 344 -40.55 63.15 31.94
N LYS A 345 -39.41 63.30 32.63
CA LYS A 345 -38.09 63.28 31.99
C LYS A 345 -37.75 61.93 31.37
N ALA A 346 -38.11 60.83 32.05
CA ALA A 346 -37.94 59.47 31.51
C ALA A 346 -38.78 59.22 30.25
N GLU A 347 -39.97 59.82 30.13
CA GLU A 347 -40.83 59.77 28.94
C GLU A 347 -40.14 60.47 27.74
N GLN A 348 -39.64 61.68 27.96
CA GLN A 348 -38.94 62.45 26.94
C GLN A 348 -37.64 61.78 26.46
N ASP A 349 -36.93 61.09 27.35
CA ASP A 349 -35.71 60.35 27.00
C ASP A 349 -36.03 59.03 26.27
N CYS A 350 -37.15 58.37 26.57
CA CYS A 350 -37.67 57.23 25.80
C CYS A 350 -38.00 57.64 24.35
N ASP A 351 -38.69 58.76 24.16
CA ASP A 351 -39.03 59.28 22.82
C ASP A 351 -37.78 59.62 22.00
N ARG A 352 -36.72 60.13 22.65
CA ARG A 352 -35.43 60.42 22.00
C ARG A 352 -34.65 59.17 21.60
N LEU A 353 -34.80 58.07 22.34
CA LEU A 353 -34.11 56.80 22.06
C LEU A 353 -34.77 55.99 20.93
N GLN A 354 -36.05 56.24 20.64
CA GLN A 354 -36.83 55.50 19.64
C GLN A 354 -36.21 55.45 18.22
N PRO A 355 -35.72 56.56 17.61
CA PRO A 355 -35.03 56.49 16.31
C PRO A 355 -33.67 55.79 16.36
N LEU A 356 -33.00 55.78 17.52
CA LEU A 356 -31.71 55.11 17.70
C LEU A 356 -31.85 53.59 17.80
N LEU A 357 -33.01 53.08 18.23
CA LEU A 357 -33.31 51.64 18.25
C LEU A 357 -33.40 51.05 16.85
N GLU A 358 -34.03 51.76 15.92
CA GLU A 358 -34.14 51.34 14.52
C GLU A 358 -32.77 51.36 13.84
N THR A 359 -31.97 52.40 14.14
CA THR A 359 -30.58 52.51 13.67
C THR A 359 -29.70 51.38 14.22
N GLN A 360 -29.82 51.06 15.51
CA GLN A 360 -29.11 49.93 16.13
C GLN A 360 -29.50 48.60 15.45
N ARG A 361 -30.79 48.37 15.22
CA ARG A 361 -31.29 47.15 14.57
C ARG A 361 -30.73 46.97 13.15
N GLN A 362 -30.75 48.03 12.33
CA GLN A 362 -30.21 47.98 10.97
C GLN A 362 -28.71 47.68 10.94
N LEU A 363 -27.94 48.26 11.87
CA LEU A 363 -26.51 47.99 11.99
C LEU A 363 -26.22 46.57 12.49
N GLU A 364 -27.02 46.04 13.42
CA GLU A 364 -26.94 44.64 13.89
C GLU A 364 -27.25 43.64 12.76
N GLU A 365 -28.27 43.91 11.93
CA GLU A 365 -28.64 43.09 10.76
C GLU A 365 -27.52 43.12 9.69
N GLN A 366 -26.91 44.29 9.44
CA GLN A 366 -25.76 44.42 8.54
C GLN A 366 -24.51 43.68 9.06
N GLN A 367 -24.23 43.78 10.37
CA GLN A 367 -23.11 43.08 10.99
C GLN A 367 -23.28 41.57 10.89
N GLN A 368 -24.49 41.04 11.15
CA GLN A 368 -24.79 39.62 11.00
C GLN A 368 -24.61 39.13 9.57
N HIS A 369 -25.03 39.92 8.57
CA HIS A 369 -24.84 39.57 7.16
C HIS A 369 -23.35 39.49 6.79
N ILE A 370 -22.54 40.46 7.22
CA ILE A 370 -21.09 40.45 7.00
C ILE A 370 -20.42 39.29 7.72
N ASP A 371 -20.82 38.98 8.96
CA ASP A 371 -20.28 37.84 9.69
C ASP A 371 -20.60 36.50 9.00
N GLN A 372 -21.79 36.33 8.41
CA GLN A 372 -22.13 35.16 7.59
C GLN A 372 -21.25 35.06 6.33
N GLN A 373 -20.98 36.18 5.65
CA GLN A 373 -20.11 36.21 4.47
C GLN A 373 -18.65 35.86 4.84
N ILE A 374 -18.14 36.39 5.95
CA ILE A 374 -16.80 36.06 6.46
C ILE A 374 -16.73 34.57 6.84
N GLN A 375 -17.76 34.01 7.49
CA GLN A 375 -17.80 32.59 7.81
C GLN A 375 -17.78 31.71 6.56
N ALA A 376 -18.58 32.03 5.54
CA ALA A 376 -18.62 31.29 4.27
C ALA A 376 -17.24 31.29 3.55
N LEU A 377 -16.59 32.46 3.47
CA LEU A 377 -15.25 32.59 2.88
C LEU A 377 -14.17 31.89 3.74
N SER A 378 -14.31 31.91 5.07
CA SER A 378 -13.37 31.21 5.96
C SER A 378 -13.43 29.68 5.80
N ALA A 379 -14.59 29.11 5.48
CA ALA A 379 -14.73 27.68 5.18
C ALA A 379 -13.97 27.29 3.89
N GLN A 380 -13.99 28.15 2.87
CA GLN A 380 -13.23 27.97 1.63
C GLN A 380 -11.71 28.03 1.83
N THR A 381 -11.22 28.55 2.97
CA THR A 381 -9.78 28.55 3.29
C THR A 381 -9.25 27.14 3.50
N VAL A 382 -10.06 26.22 4.01
CA VAL A 382 -9.69 24.80 4.18
C VAL A 382 -9.59 24.11 2.81
N GLU A 383 -10.51 24.40 1.90
CA GLU A 383 -10.48 23.90 0.52
C GLU A 383 -9.24 24.41 -0.22
N PHE A 384 -8.91 25.71 -0.08
CA PHE A 384 -7.71 26.30 -0.63
C PHE A 384 -6.43 25.59 -0.15
N GLN A 385 -6.29 25.35 1.16
CA GLN A 385 -5.13 24.64 1.72
C GLN A 385 -5.04 23.19 1.21
N SER A 386 -6.18 22.51 1.03
CA SER A 386 -6.20 21.14 0.50
C SER A 386 -5.75 21.05 -0.96
N LEU A 387 -6.21 22.01 -1.79
CA LEU A 387 -5.82 22.11 -3.20
C LEU A 387 -4.35 22.52 -3.35
N GLU A 388 -3.83 23.36 -2.45
CA GLU A 388 -2.42 23.75 -2.43
C GLU A 388 -1.51 22.54 -2.13
N GLN A 389 -1.89 21.71 -1.15
CA GLN A 389 -1.20 20.45 -0.89
C GLN A 389 -1.28 19.49 -2.08
N HIS A 390 -2.44 19.39 -2.73
CA HIS A 390 -2.62 18.57 -3.92
C HIS A 390 -1.71 19.02 -5.08
N LEU A 391 -1.64 20.32 -5.35
CA LEU A 391 -0.76 20.91 -6.36
C LEU A 391 0.72 20.59 -6.08
N ASN A 392 1.14 20.65 -4.82
CA ASN A 392 2.52 20.32 -4.44
C ASN A 392 2.83 18.83 -4.66
N ARG A 393 1.88 17.91 -4.41
CA ARG A 393 2.05 16.49 -4.74
C ARG A 393 2.14 16.26 -6.25
N LEU A 394 1.27 16.88 -7.04
CA LEU A 394 1.31 16.81 -8.51
C LEU A 394 2.65 17.31 -9.06
N ARG A 395 3.19 18.42 -8.53
CA ARG A 395 4.52 18.93 -8.88
C ARG A 395 5.64 17.94 -8.56
N GLY A 396 5.56 17.26 -7.41
CA GLY A 396 6.50 16.21 -7.02
C GLY A 396 6.49 15.03 -8.00
N GLN A 397 5.29 14.54 -8.33
CA GLN A 397 5.11 13.46 -9.31
C GLN A 397 5.58 13.85 -10.71
N TRP A 398 5.25 15.06 -11.17
CA TRP A 398 5.70 15.59 -12.45
C TRP A 398 7.23 15.62 -12.54
N LYS A 399 7.91 16.10 -11.49
CA LYS A 399 9.37 16.13 -11.42
C LYS A 399 9.99 14.73 -11.50
N GLN A 400 9.41 13.76 -10.79
CA GLN A 400 9.88 12.38 -10.82
C GLN A 400 9.73 11.75 -12.21
N VAL A 401 8.54 11.87 -12.82
CA VAL A 401 8.28 11.31 -14.15
C VAL A 401 9.14 12.00 -15.22
N SER A 402 9.36 13.32 -15.11
CA SER A 402 10.27 14.05 -15.99
C SER A 402 11.70 13.52 -15.91
N GLN A 403 12.22 13.29 -14.70
CA GLN A 403 13.58 12.75 -14.51
C GLN A 403 13.72 11.33 -15.05
N GLU A 404 12.68 10.50 -14.94
CA GLU A 404 12.66 9.17 -15.54
C GLU A 404 12.68 9.23 -17.08
N ILE A 405 11.92 10.16 -17.68
CA ILE A 405 11.94 10.38 -19.13
C ILE A 405 13.32 10.87 -19.57
N ASP A 406 13.90 11.87 -18.89
CA ASP A 406 15.23 12.40 -19.21
C ASP A 406 16.34 11.33 -19.12
N ARG A 407 16.19 10.35 -18.22
CA ARG A 407 17.11 9.23 -18.08
C ARG A 407 16.97 8.20 -19.21
N ILE A 408 15.75 7.93 -19.67
CA ILE A 408 15.47 6.83 -20.63
C ILE A 408 15.54 7.33 -22.09
N GLN A 409 15.17 8.59 -22.34
CA GLN A 409 15.15 9.21 -23.69
C GLN A 409 16.47 9.08 -24.47
N PRO A 410 17.67 9.22 -23.86
CA PRO A 410 18.93 9.01 -24.56
C PRO A 410 19.10 7.61 -25.17
N PHE A 411 18.37 6.60 -24.67
CA PHE A 411 18.44 5.23 -25.17
C PHE A 411 17.68 5.02 -26.49
N GLU A 412 16.79 5.94 -26.89
CA GLU A 412 16.07 5.87 -28.19
C GLU A 412 17.06 5.85 -29.38
N ALA A 413 18.11 6.68 -29.31
CA ALA A 413 19.15 6.74 -30.34
C ALA A 413 20.00 5.46 -30.40
N ALA A 414 20.25 4.82 -29.25
CA ALA A 414 20.99 3.56 -29.18
C ALA A 414 20.17 2.38 -29.76
N ILE A 415 18.85 2.36 -29.52
CA ILE A 415 17.95 1.35 -30.09
C ILE A 415 17.83 1.48 -31.61
N ALA A 416 17.78 2.72 -32.12
CA ALA A 416 17.75 2.97 -33.57
C ALA A 416 19.00 2.44 -34.29
N ALA A 417 20.14 2.34 -33.58
CA ALA A 417 21.41 1.83 -34.13
C ALA A 417 21.55 0.29 -34.06
N ILE A 418 20.60 -0.44 -33.43
CA ILE A 418 20.64 -1.91 -33.34
C ILE A 418 20.83 -2.58 -34.72
N PRO A 419 20.06 -2.23 -35.77
CA PRO A 419 20.19 -2.90 -37.07
C PRO A 419 21.58 -2.75 -37.69
N ASP A 420 22.25 -1.62 -37.46
CA ASP A 420 23.59 -1.37 -37.98
C ASP A 420 24.67 -2.11 -37.17
N GLN A 421 24.51 -2.18 -35.85
CA GLN A 421 25.39 -2.98 -34.98
C GLN A 421 25.25 -4.49 -35.23
N GLU A 422 24.03 -4.98 -35.51
CA GLU A 422 23.80 -6.38 -35.91
C GLU A 422 24.45 -6.70 -37.26
N ARG A 423 24.29 -5.81 -38.26
CA ARG A 423 25.01 -5.95 -39.54
C ARG A 423 26.53 -5.94 -39.35
N GLN A 424 27.05 -5.12 -38.43
CA GLN A 424 28.48 -5.07 -38.13
C GLN A 424 28.96 -6.36 -37.47
N ARG A 425 28.21 -6.91 -36.50
CA ARG A 425 28.49 -8.21 -35.88
C ARG A 425 28.53 -9.31 -36.95
N ASP A 426 27.50 -9.38 -37.80
CA ASP A 426 27.38 -10.43 -38.82
C ASP A 426 28.53 -10.35 -39.84
N ARG A 427 28.94 -9.15 -40.25
CA ARG A 427 30.12 -8.95 -41.10
C ARG A 427 31.41 -9.43 -40.44
N LEU A 428 31.64 -9.05 -39.18
CA LEU A 428 32.84 -9.48 -38.43
C LEU A 428 32.84 -11.00 -38.19
N GLN A 429 31.68 -11.60 -37.95
CA GLN A 429 31.52 -13.04 -37.73
C GLN A 429 31.76 -13.83 -39.04
N GLN A 430 31.32 -13.31 -40.18
CA GLN A 430 31.67 -13.87 -41.50
C GLN A 430 33.17 -13.73 -41.82
N GLN A 431 33.82 -12.62 -41.42
CA GLN A 431 35.26 -12.45 -41.57
C GLN A 431 36.03 -13.43 -40.68
N LEU A 432 35.60 -13.61 -39.43
CA LEU A 432 36.19 -14.57 -38.49
C LEU A 432 36.05 -16.01 -39.02
N SER A 433 34.87 -16.39 -39.54
CA SER A 433 34.68 -17.74 -40.07
C SER A 433 35.54 -18.01 -41.32
N ARG A 434 35.75 -17.01 -42.18
CA ARG A 434 36.67 -17.12 -43.33
C ARG A 434 38.12 -17.29 -42.88
N VAL A 435 38.50 -16.55 -41.84
CA VAL A 435 39.82 -16.62 -41.21
C VAL A 435 40.07 -17.97 -40.53
N GLU A 436 39.08 -18.50 -39.83
CA GLU A 436 39.15 -19.83 -39.20
C GLU A 436 39.20 -20.95 -40.24
N ALA A 437 38.40 -20.84 -41.30
CA ALA A 437 38.45 -21.77 -42.44
C ALA A 437 39.81 -21.74 -43.14
N ALA A 438 40.40 -20.56 -43.33
CA ALA A 438 41.75 -20.41 -43.89
C ALA A 438 42.82 -21.04 -42.98
N LYS A 439 42.72 -20.91 -41.65
CA LYS A 439 43.62 -21.58 -40.68
C LYS A 439 43.45 -23.10 -40.66
N GLN A 440 42.22 -23.59 -40.79
CA GLN A 440 41.96 -25.03 -40.88
C GLN A 440 42.56 -25.60 -42.17
N PHE A 441 42.36 -24.91 -43.30
CA PHE A 441 42.95 -25.28 -44.59
C PHE A 441 44.49 -25.23 -44.55
N GLU A 442 45.09 -24.22 -43.92
CA GLU A 442 46.53 -24.15 -43.68
C GLU A 442 47.02 -25.33 -42.83
N ALA A 443 46.29 -25.70 -41.76
CA ALA A 443 46.64 -26.83 -40.90
C ALA A 443 46.56 -28.18 -41.64
N GLU A 444 45.53 -28.38 -42.47
CA GLU A 444 45.38 -29.56 -43.33
C GLU A 444 46.51 -29.64 -44.36
N LEU A 445 46.85 -28.53 -45.03
CA LEU A 445 47.98 -28.44 -45.96
C LEU A 445 49.32 -28.72 -45.28
N ARG A 446 49.57 -28.18 -44.08
CA ARG A 446 50.79 -28.49 -43.29
C ARG A 446 50.86 -29.97 -42.94
N HIS A 447 49.75 -30.58 -42.54
CA HIS A 447 49.70 -32.01 -42.24
C HIS A 447 49.97 -32.86 -43.50
N LEU A 448 49.42 -32.46 -44.64
CA LEU A 448 49.63 -33.14 -45.91
C LEU A 448 51.09 -33.02 -46.36
N VAL A 449 51.68 -31.82 -46.32
CA VAL A 449 53.11 -31.60 -46.67
C VAL A 449 54.06 -32.39 -45.74
N THR A 450 53.80 -32.41 -44.43
CA THR A 450 54.63 -33.20 -43.48
C THR A 450 54.52 -34.70 -43.71
N HIS A 451 53.33 -35.20 -44.04
CA HIS A 451 53.14 -36.61 -44.41
C HIS A 451 53.87 -36.98 -45.71
N THR A 452 53.77 -36.15 -46.74
CA THR A 452 54.45 -36.38 -48.03
C THR A 452 55.98 -36.30 -47.89
N GLN A 453 56.48 -35.43 -47.01
CA GLN A 453 57.91 -35.36 -46.68
C GLN A 453 58.42 -36.61 -45.96
N ALA A 454 57.66 -37.18 -45.02
CA ALA A 454 58.05 -38.39 -44.31
C ALA A 454 58.19 -39.61 -45.25
N GLN A 455 57.39 -39.67 -46.32
CA GLN A 455 57.45 -40.73 -47.33
C GLN A 455 58.47 -40.47 -48.44
N ARG A 456 58.94 -39.22 -48.59
CA ARG A 456 59.88 -38.78 -49.64
C ARG A 456 61.24 -39.45 -49.54
N GLN A 457 61.84 -39.45 -48.35
CA GLN A 457 63.21 -39.95 -48.14
C GLN A 457 63.39 -41.41 -48.60
N PRO A 458 62.56 -42.39 -48.15
CA PRO A 458 62.70 -43.77 -48.61
C PRO A 458 62.39 -43.94 -50.12
N HIS A 459 61.58 -43.06 -50.72
CA HIS A 459 61.28 -43.11 -52.15
C HIS A 459 62.43 -42.57 -53.01
N LEU A 460 63.07 -41.48 -52.57
CA LEU A 460 64.28 -40.93 -53.19
C LEU A 460 65.46 -41.90 -53.07
N ASP A 461 65.62 -42.56 -51.93
CA ASP A 461 66.67 -43.56 -51.72
C ASP A 461 66.49 -44.77 -52.66
N ARG A 462 65.25 -45.22 -52.90
CA ARG A 462 64.94 -46.27 -53.88
C ARG A 462 65.21 -45.84 -55.32
N ILE A 463 64.84 -44.60 -55.70
CA ILE A 463 65.11 -44.06 -57.03
C ILE A 463 66.63 -43.93 -57.24
N GLN A 464 67.37 -43.48 -56.24
CA GLN A 464 68.82 -43.33 -56.30
C GLN A 464 69.54 -44.70 -56.38
N ALA A 465 69.06 -45.71 -55.65
CA ALA A 465 69.53 -47.08 -55.78
C ALA A 465 69.21 -47.66 -57.18
N GLY A 466 68.04 -47.36 -57.74
CA GLY A 466 67.65 -47.75 -59.09
C GLY A 466 68.50 -47.09 -60.18
N ILE A 467 68.78 -45.79 -60.07
CA ILE A 467 69.70 -45.07 -60.96
C ILE A 467 71.12 -45.64 -60.87
N ALA A 468 71.60 -45.96 -59.65
CA ALA A 468 72.92 -46.55 -59.44
C ALA A 468 73.06 -47.94 -60.12
N LEU A 469 72.02 -48.77 -60.05
CA LEU A 469 71.93 -50.05 -60.77
C LEU A 469 71.92 -49.85 -62.30
N LEU A 470 71.13 -48.88 -62.80
CA LEU A 470 71.07 -48.57 -64.23
C LEU A 470 72.41 -48.05 -64.78
N ARG A 471 73.21 -47.35 -63.97
CA ARG A 471 74.56 -46.86 -64.36
C ARG A 471 75.63 -47.96 -64.47
N GLN A 472 75.36 -49.17 -64.00
CA GLN A 472 76.29 -50.32 -64.11
C GLN A 472 76.17 -51.08 -65.44
N LEU A 473 75.16 -50.77 -66.26
CA LEU A 473 74.95 -51.34 -67.59
C LEU A 473 75.80 -50.61 -68.65
N PRO A 474 76.20 -51.28 -69.75
CA PRO A 474 76.98 -50.65 -70.82
C PRO A 474 76.24 -49.44 -71.41
N PRO A 475 76.94 -48.33 -71.73
CA PRO A 475 76.29 -47.07 -72.07
C PRO A 475 75.58 -47.16 -73.43
N ASP A 476 74.25 -47.06 -73.39
CA ASP A 476 73.36 -46.89 -74.55
C ASP A 476 72.68 -45.51 -74.47
N ALA A 477 72.47 -44.86 -75.61
CA ALA A 477 71.95 -43.50 -75.70
C ALA A 477 70.50 -43.38 -75.19
N THR A 478 69.71 -44.45 -75.29
CA THR A 478 68.36 -44.60 -74.71
C THR A 478 68.41 -44.69 -73.18
N LEU A 479 69.39 -45.40 -72.62
CA LEU A 479 69.56 -45.56 -71.18
C LEU A 479 69.97 -44.24 -70.52
N GLN A 480 70.85 -43.47 -71.15
CA GLN A 480 71.23 -42.14 -70.65
C GLN A 480 70.05 -41.14 -70.67
N LYS A 481 69.19 -41.20 -71.69
CA LYS A 481 67.95 -40.40 -71.72
C LYS A 481 66.96 -40.81 -70.64
N ALA A 482 66.82 -42.11 -70.36
CA ALA A 482 65.96 -42.60 -69.29
C ALA A 482 66.46 -42.17 -67.90
N ILE A 483 67.78 -42.26 -67.66
CA ILE A 483 68.38 -41.77 -66.41
C ILE A 483 68.18 -40.26 -66.26
N ALA A 484 68.43 -39.47 -67.31
CA ALA A 484 68.22 -38.03 -67.30
C ALA A 484 66.74 -37.65 -67.06
N SER A 485 65.79 -38.40 -67.59
CA SER A 485 64.35 -38.20 -67.32
C SER A 485 63.99 -38.47 -65.86
N ILE A 486 64.52 -39.55 -65.27
CA ILE A 486 64.26 -39.89 -63.86
C ILE A 486 64.94 -38.88 -62.92
N GLU A 487 66.13 -38.38 -63.28
CA GLU A 487 66.80 -37.31 -62.54
C GLU A 487 66.04 -35.97 -62.63
N ALA A 488 65.48 -35.64 -63.80
CA ALA A 488 64.61 -34.48 -63.98
C ALA A 488 63.31 -34.59 -63.17
N ASP A 489 62.67 -35.77 -63.16
CA ASP A 489 61.47 -36.03 -62.34
C ASP A 489 61.78 -35.88 -60.83
N ARG A 490 62.99 -36.27 -60.40
CA ARG A 490 63.47 -36.11 -59.02
C ARG A 490 63.62 -34.64 -58.62
N GLU A 491 64.17 -33.81 -59.51
CA GLU A 491 64.28 -32.36 -59.31
C GLU A 491 62.90 -31.70 -59.27
N LEU A 492 62.01 -32.05 -60.20
CA LEU A 492 60.65 -31.51 -60.28
C LEU A 492 59.83 -31.79 -59.01
N THR A 493 59.99 -33.00 -58.44
CA THR A 493 59.33 -33.37 -57.17
C THR A 493 59.88 -32.57 -55.98
N THR A 494 61.16 -32.19 -56.03
CA THR A 494 61.81 -31.37 -55.00
C THR A 494 61.36 -29.90 -55.08
N ASP A 495 61.23 -29.37 -56.29
CA ASP A 495 60.77 -28.00 -56.53
C ASP A 495 59.30 -27.82 -56.16
N LEU A 496 58.43 -28.78 -56.49
CA LEU A 496 57.01 -28.77 -56.12
C LEU A 496 56.78 -28.68 -54.60
N ILE A 497 57.55 -29.45 -53.81
CA ILE A 497 57.45 -29.42 -52.35
C ILE A 497 57.98 -28.10 -51.79
N THR A 498 59.06 -27.57 -52.36
CA THR A 498 59.65 -26.29 -51.94
C THR A 498 58.70 -25.11 -52.25
N ALA A 499 58.05 -25.13 -53.41
CA ALA A 499 57.01 -24.16 -53.78
C ALA A 499 55.80 -24.23 -52.84
N LEU A 500 55.34 -25.44 -52.48
CA LEU A 500 54.26 -25.64 -51.48
C LEU A 500 54.65 -25.11 -50.09
N GLN A 501 55.92 -25.24 -49.69
CA GLN A 501 56.42 -24.66 -48.45
C GLN A 501 56.48 -23.13 -48.48
N GLY A 502 56.85 -22.54 -49.62
CA GLY A 502 56.80 -21.09 -49.82
C GLY A 502 55.38 -20.54 -49.65
N ILE A 503 54.40 -21.18 -50.30
CA ILE A 503 52.96 -20.84 -50.19
C ILE A 503 52.48 -20.98 -48.73
N LEU A 504 52.91 -22.03 -48.01
CA LEU A 504 52.58 -22.21 -46.59
C LEU A 504 53.20 -21.16 -45.68
N SER A 505 54.41 -20.65 -45.99
CA SER A 505 55.02 -19.55 -45.23
C SER A 505 54.35 -18.21 -45.48
N GLU A 506 53.90 -17.94 -46.70
CA GLU A 506 53.16 -16.72 -47.05
C GLU A 506 51.74 -16.69 -46.44
N LEU A 507 51.08 -17.84 -46.33
CA LEU A 507 49.76 -17.98 -45.69
C LEU A 507 49.81 -17.74 -44.16
N GLY A 508 50.96 -17.96 -43.52
CA GLY A 508 51.11 -17.92 -42.06
C GLY A 508 51.19 -16.52 -41.43
N GLU A 509 51.46 -15.45 -42.21
CA GLU A 509 51.86 -14.15 -41.64
C GLU A 509 50.76 -13.10 -41.45
N GLN A 510 49.48 -13.31 -41.78
CA GLN A 510 48.50 -12.20 -41.72
C GLN A 510 47.10 -12.52 -41.18
N VAL A 511 46.94 -13.29 -40.10
CA VAL A 511 45.57 -13.61 -39.63
C VAL A 511 45.35 -13.50 -38.12
N SER A 512 45.00 -12.30 -37.65
CA SER A 512 44.61 -12.01 -36.26
C SER A 512 43.14 -12.40 -35.96
N ALA A 513 42.84 -13.69 -36.05
CA ALA A 513 41.56 -14.27 -35.59
C ALA A 513 41.19 -13.81 -34.17
N ILE A 514 42.19 -13.59 -33.32
CA ILE A 514 42.03 -13.14 -31.94
C ILE A 514 41.49 -11.70 -31.88
N ALA A 515 41.98 -10.79 -32.72
CA ALA A 515 41.53 -9.40 -32.75
C ALA A 515 40.09 -9.28 -33.28
N LEU A 516 39.77 -10.05 -34.34
CA LEU A 516 38.41 -10.17 -34.86
C LEU A 516 37.45 -10.77 -33.83
N GLY A 517 37.85 -11.82 -33.11
CA GLY A 517 37.05 -12.42 -32.03
C GLY A 517 36.77 -11.44 -30.88
N GLN A 518 37.75 -10.62 -30.50
CA GLN A 518 37.56 -9.56 -29.50
C GLN A 518 36.57 -8.48 -29.96
N GLN A 519 36.65 -8.06 -31.23
CA GLN A 519 35.71 -7.09 -31.80
C GLN A 519 34.28 -7.63 -31.87
N VAL A 520 34.08 -8.89 -32.29
CA VAL A 520 32.76 -9.56 -32.28
C VAL A 520 32.20 -9.59 -30.86
N THR A 521 33.03 -9.91 -29.86
CA THR A 521 32.63 -9.97 -28.45
C THR A 521 32.21 -8.59 -27.93
N GLN A 522 32.97 -7.53 -28.24
CA GLN A 522 32.64 -6.16 -27.85
C GLN A 522 31.30 -5.68 -28.46
N VAL A 523 31.08 -5.93 -29.76
CA VAL A 523 29.82 -5.56 -30.42
C VAL A 523 28.64 -6.36 -29.85
N THR A 524 28.85 -7.65 -29.54
CA THR A 524 27.81 -8.50 -28.94
C THR A 524 27.44 -8.03 -27.52
N GLN A 525 28.42 -7.66 -26.70
CA GLN A 525 28.17 -7.11 -25.35
C GLN A 525 27.44 -5.75 -25.41
N ALA A 526 27.80 -4.89 -26.37
CA ALA A 526 27.09 -3.64 -26.60
C ALA A 526 25.63 -3.88 -27.02
N LEU A 527 25.37 -4.84 -27.92
CA LEU A 527 24.02 -5.24 -28.32
C LEU A 527 23.20 -5.78 -27.14
N ASP A 528 23.77 -6.65 -26.29
CA ASP A 528 23.09 -7.17 -25.11
C ASP A 528 22.67 -6.07 -24.11
N GLN A 529 23.47 -5.02 -23.99
CA GLN A 529 23.16 -3.87 -23.14
C GLN A 529 22.00 -3.04 -23.71
N VAL A 530 22.00 -2.77 -25.01
CA VAL A 530 20.92 -2.03 -25.71
C VAL A 530 19.62 -2.84 -25.72
N TYR A 531 19.69 -4.17 -25.84
CA TYR A 531 18.52 -5.05 -25.77
C TYR A 531 17.82 -5.01 -24.40
N ARG A 532 18.55 -4.86 -23.29
CA ARG A 532 17.94 -4.66 -21.96
C ARG A 532 17.25 -3.30 -21.85
N GLN A 533 17.87 -2.27 -22.41
CA GLN A 533 17.33 -0.90 -22.43
C GLN A 533 16.06 -0.77 -23.30
N ARG A 534 15.86 -1.67 -24.27
CA ARG A 534 14.65 -1.73 -25.12
C ARG A 534 13.35 -1.89 -24.32
N ALA A 535 13.38 -2.65 -23.23
CA ALA A 535 12.22 -2.84 -22.37
C ALA A 535 11.85 -1.55 -21.60
N GLU A 536 12.85 -0.75 -21.19
CA GLU A 536 12.62 0.52 -20.51
C GLU A 536 12.07 1.58 -21.46
N VAL A 537 12.59 1.65 -22.70
CA VAL A 537 12.10 2.59 -23.73
C VAL A 537 10.67 2.26 -24.17
N ALA A 538 10.23 1.00 -24.11
CA ALA A 538 8.84 0.64 -24.38
C ALA A 538 7.84 1.30 -23.40
N THR A 539 8.28 1.65 -22.19
CA THR A 539 7.44 2.35 -21.19
C THR A 539 7.45 3.89 -21.35
N LEU A 540 8.24 4.41 -22.29
CA LEU A 540 8.51 5.84 -22.40
C LEU A 540 7.33 6.63 -22.98
N GLU A 541 6.57 6.07 -23.92
CA GLU A 541 5.34 6.71 -24.43
C GLU A 541 4.27 6.85 -23.34
N GLU A 542 4.07 5.81 -22.53
CA GLU A 542 3.14 5.84 -21.40
C GLU A 542 3.54 6.91 -20.37
N LYS A 543 4.84 7.00 -20.06
CA LYS A 543 5.37 8.05 -19.18
C LYS A 543 5.22 9.45 -19.77
N ARG A 544 5.44 9.64 -21.08
CA ARG A 544 5.21 10.93 -21.78
C ARG A 544 3.75 11.35 -21.69
N HIS A 545 2.81 10.44 -21.93
CA HIS A 545 1.38 10.70 -21.75
C HIS A 545 1.06 11.08 -20.30
N ARG A 546 1.56 10.32 -19.32
CA ARG A 546 1.34 10.63 -17.90
C ARG A 546 1.88 12.00 -17.50
N LEU A 547 3.00 12.44 -18.08
CA LEU A 547 3.56 13.77 -17.83
C LEU A 547 2.68 14.90 -18.36
N VAL A 548 2.03 14.69 -19.51
CA VAL A 548 1.06 15.62 -20.09
C VAL A 548 -0.20 15.70 -19.21
N ASP A 549 -0.72 14.55 -18.76
CA ASP A 549 -1.90 14.49 -17.88
C ASP A 549 -1.63 15.20 -16.55
N LEU A 550 -0.50 14.91 -15.89
CA LEU A 550 -0.09 15.56 -14.65
C LEU A 550 0.06 17.09 -14.81
N LYS A 551 0.51 17.55 -15.98
CA LYS A 551 0.62 18.98 -16.28
C LYS A 551 -0.76 19.61 -16.43
N ALA A 552 -1.67 18.97 -17.14
CA ALA A 552 -3.05 19.45 -17.31
C ALA A 552 -3.81 19.48 -15.98
N GLU A 553 -3.71 18.42 -15.17
CA GLU A 553 -4.28 18.38 -13.80
C GLU A 553 -3.71 19.49 -12.91
N GLY A 554 -2.40 19.74 -13.01
CA GLY A 554 -1.72 20.81 -12.27
C GLY A 554 -2.17 22.21 -12.69
N GLU A 555 -2.35 22.46 -13.99
CA GLU A 555 -2.86 23.74 -14.52
C GLU A 555 -4.32 23.98 -14.10
N GLN A 556 -5.15 22.94 -14.15
CA GLN A 556 -6.54 23.01 -13.69
C GLN A 556 -6.62 23.32 -12.18
N THR A 557 -5.85 22.60 -11.36
CA THR A 557 -5.78 22.83 -9.91
C THR A 557 -5.29 24.25 -9.60
N ARG A 558 -4.29 24.75 -10.35
CA ARG A 558 -3.78 26.11 -10.20
C ARG A 558 -4.85 27.16 -10.54
N SER A 559 -5.61 26.97 -11.63
CA SER A 559 -6.68 27.90 -12.00
C SER A 559 -7.77 27.98 -10.92
N HIS A 560 -8.11 26.85 -10.30
CA HIS A 560 -9.04 26.81 -9.17
C HIS A 560 -8.49 27.56 -7.95
N LEU A 561 -7.21 27.34 -7.59
CA LEU A 561 -6.55 28.09 -6.52
C LEU A 561 -6.54 29.60 -6.78
N GLU A 562 -6.30 30.03 -8.02
CA GLU A 562 -6.33 31.46 -8.38
C GLU A 562 -7.74 32.06 -8.22
N GLN A 563 -8.80 31.33 -8.57
CA GLN A 563 -10.19 31.74 -8.35
C GLN A 563 -10.55 31.84 -6.86
N LEU A 564 -10.20 30.81 -6.07
CA LEU A 564 -10.39 30.82 -4.62
C LEU A 564 -9.61 31.95 -3.94
N ASN A 565 -8.37 32.21 -4.38
CA ASN A 565 -7.56 33.29 -3.82
C ASN A 565 -8.17 34.68 -4.08
N GLN A 566 -8.78 34.89 -5.25
CA GLN A 566 -9.52 36.13 -5.53
C GLN A 566 -10.75 36.29 -4.64
N GLN A 567 -11.47 35.20 -4.33
CA GLN A 567 -12.61 35.22 -3.40
C GLN A 567 -12.15 35.49 -1.96
N LEU A 568 -11.08 34.82 -1.50
CA LEU A 568 -10.52 34.98 -0.16
C LEU A 568 -9.93 36.38 0.08
N ALA A 569 -9.48 37.08 -0.97
CA ALA A 569 -9.03 38.47 -0.88
C ALA A 569 -10.15 39.44 -0.42
N GLN A 570 -11.43 39.04 -0.49
CA GLN A 570 -12.56 39.82 0.00
C GLN A 570 -12.73 39.75 1.53
N ILE A 571 -12.04 38.85 2.23
CA ILE A 571 -12.13 38.74 3.70
C ILE A 571 -11.62 40.02 4.37
N THR A 572 -10.49 40.57 3.92
CA THR A 572 -9.87 41.77 4.50
C THR A 572 -10.77 43.02 4.42
N PRO A 573 -11.37 43.38 3.27
CA PRO A 573 -12.31 44.51 3.22
C PRO A 573 -13.55 44.25 4.08
N LEU A 574 -14.13 43.05 4.08
CA LEU A 574 -15.28 42.71 4.93
C LEU A 574 -14.96 42.81 6.43
N GLN A 575 -13.77 42.41 6.86
CA GLN A 575 -13.32 42.57 8.25
C GLN A 575 -13.16 44.04 8.64
N THR A 576 -12.72 44.88 7.70
CA THR A 576 -12.60 46.33 7.89
C THR A 576 -13.99 46.96 8.04
N GLU A 577 -14.93 46.59 7.18
CA GLU A 577 -16.32 47.03 7.23
C GLU A 577 -17.01 46.57 8.52
N ARG A 578 -16.79 45.33 8.95
CA ARG A 578 -17.25 44.83 10.25
C ARG A 578 -16.70 45.64 11.41
N SER A 579 -15.41 46.00 11.37
CA SER A 579 -14.79 46.80 12.43
C SER A 579 -15.40 48.20 12.51
N HIS A 580 -15.75 48.79 11.37
CA HIS A 580 -16.44 50.07 11.30
C HIS A 580 -17.87 49.99 11.86
N LEU A 581 -18.64 48.96 11.48
CA LEU A 581 -19.97 48.70 12.07
C LEU A 581 -19.90 48.47 13.59
N THR A 582 -18.86 47.76 14.06
CA THR A 582 -18.63 47.53 15.50
C THR A 582 -18.36 48.85 16.23
N GLN A 583 -17.59 49.76 15.62
CA GLN A 583 -17.37 51.10 16.17
C GLN A 583 -18.65 51.95 16.19
N GLN A 584 -19.48 51.86 15.14
CA GLN A 584 -20.77 52.54 15.08
C GLN A 584 -21.76 52.02 16.14
N LEU A 585 -21.83 50.70 16.34
CA LEU A 585 -22.64 50.08 17.39
C LEU A 585 -22.14 50.44 18.80
N ALA A 586 -20.82 50.52 19.01
CA ALA A 586 -20.25 50.97 20.27
C ALA A 586 -20.55 52.46 20.55
N ALA A 587 -20.54 53.31 19.52
CA ALA A 587 -20.88 54.72 19.64
C ALA A 587 -22.35 54.98 20.00
N LEU A 588 -23.25 54.04 19.71
CA LEU A 588 -24.67 54.13 20.07
C LEU A 588 -24.94 53.90 21.56
N ASP A 589 -24.01 53.31 22.31
CA ASP A 589 -24.08 53.13 23.78
C ASP A 589 -25.37 52.40 24.25
N ASN A 590 -25.72 51.35 23.49
CA ASN A 590 -26.79 50.37 23.76
C ASN A 590 -28.17 50.98 24.11
N PRO A 591 -28.81 51.70 23.16
CA PRO A 591 -30.08 52.37 23.38
C PRO A 591 -31.22 51.40 23.72
N ARG A 592 -31.15 50.14 23.24
CA ARG A 592 -32.11 49.08 23.57
C ARG A 592 -32.19 48.75 25.06
N ALA A 593 -31.04 48.60 25.73
CA ALA A 593 -31.00 48.34 27.17
C ALA A 593 -31.51 49.54 27.98
N ARG A 594 -31.13 50.77 27.58
CA ARG A 594 -31.58 52.01 28.24
C ARG A 594 -33.08 52.24 28.11
N HIS A 595 -33.63 52.05 26.92
CA HIS A 595 -35.07 52.17 26.67
C HIS A 595 -35.88 51.19 27.54
N GLN A 596 -35.39 49.96 27.72
CA GLN A 596 -36.08 48.94 28.52
C GLN A 596 -36.17 49.31 30.02
N VAL A 597 -35.10 49.91 30.58
CA VAL A 597 -35.08 50.39 31.97
C VAL A 597 -36.03 51.57 32.16
N LEU A 598 -36.00 52.56 31.25
CA LEU A 598 -36.87 53.73 31.31
C LEU A 598 -38.35 53.38 31.12
N THR A 599 -38.66 52.35 30.31
CA THR A 599 -40.03 51.85 30.13
C THR A 599 -40.61 51.27 31.43
N GLN A 600 -39.78 50.68 32.30
CA GLN A 600 -40.23 50.17 33.61
C GLN A 600 -40.54 51.32 34.59
N GLU A 601 -39.84 52.45 34.50
CA GLU A 601 -40.11 53.63 35.33
C GLU A 601 -41.43 54.31 34.93
N LEU A 602 -41.76 54.35 33.63
CA LEU A 602 -43.02 54.91 33.12
C LEU A 602 -44.28 54.18 33.62
N GLN A 603 -44.18 52.89 33.95
CA GLN A 603 -45.30 52.11 34.50
C GLN A 603 -45.75 52.57 35.89
N ARG A 604 -44.96 53.39 36.60
CA ARG A 604 -45.29 53.91 37.94
C ARG A 604 -46.15 55.19 37.91
N ARG A 605 -46.28 55.84 36.76
CA ARG A 605 -47.02 57.13 36.60
C ARG A 605 -48.47 57.09 37.10
N PRO A 606 -49.29 56.07 36.78
CA PRO A 606 -50.72 56.09 37.16
C PRO A 606 -50.92 56.00 38.68
N ALA A 607 -50.08 55.22 39.36
CA ALA A 607 -50.13 55.08 40.82
C ALA A 607 -49.74 56.39 41.53
N LEU A 608 -48.68 57.06 41.07
CA LEU A 608 -48.22 58.33 41.65
C LEU A 608 -49.23 59.47 41.49
N LEU A 609 -49.95 59.53 40.37
CA LEU A 609 -51.02 60.53 40.16
C LEU A 609 -52.21 60.30 41.12
N GLN A 610 -52.55 59.04 41.36
CA GLN A 610 -53.63 58.68 42.29
C GLN A 610 -53.29 59.04 43.74
N ASP A 611 -52.05 58.78 44.16
CA ASP A 611 -51.56 59.11 45.50
C ASP A 611 -51.46 60.64 45.73
N GLN A 612 -51.06 61.40 44.70
CA GLN A 612 -51.03 62.86 44.77
C GLN A 612 -52.43 63.46 44.96
N GLN A 613 -53.43 62.93 44.24
CA GLN A 613 -54.80 63.43 44.30
C GLN A 613 -55.45 63.13 45.68
N ALA A 614 -55.16 61.96 46.26
CA ALA A 614 -55.62 61.61 47.60
C ALA A 614 -55.02 62.53 48.68
N ALA A 615 -53.72 62.85 48.57
CA ALA A 615 -53.05 63.75 49.51
C ALA A 615 -53.54 65.21 49.44
N GLN A 616 -53.98 65.68 48.26
CA GLN A 616 -54.57 67.03 48.10
C GLN A 616 -55.92 67.17 48.84
N LEU A 617 -56.76 66.14 48.78
CA LEU A 617 -58.07 66.14 49.44
C LEU A 617 -57.95 66.20 50.98
N GLN A 618 -57.03 65.40 51.56
CA GLN A 618 -56.79 65.42 53.00
C GLN A 618 -56.25 66.76 53.52
N LEU A 619 -55.49 67.47 52.69
CA LEU A 619 -54.92 68.78 53.05
C LEU A 619 -56.01 69.86 53.16
N ALA A 620 -56.98 69.85 52.25
CA ALA A 620 -58.10 70.79 52.28
C ALA A 620 -58.97 70.62 53.54
N GLU A 621 -59.17 69.38 54.00
CA GLU A 621 -59.91 69.10 55.25
C GLU A 621 -59.21 69.65 56.50
N VAL A 622 -57.88 69.59 56.54
CA VAL A 622 -57.07 70.12 57.65
C VAL A 622 -57.08 71.65 57.68
N GLU A 623 -57.11 72.33 56.53
CA GLU A 623 -57.19 73.80 56.45
C GLU A 623 -58.51 74.34 57.01
N ASP A 624 -59.64 73.71 56.68
CA ASP A 624 -60.97 74.10 57.20
C ASP A 624 -61.07 73.91 58.73
N ALA A 625 -60.47 72.85 59.27
CA ALA A 625 -60.43 72.60 60.71
C ALA A 625 -59.64 73.68 61.49
N ILE A 626 -58.55 74.20 60.92
CA ILE A 626 -57.75 75.29 61.52
C ILE A 626 -58.55 76.60 61.55
N ALA A 627 -59.26 76.94 60.47
CA ALA A 627 -60.07 78.16 60.40
C ALA A 627 -61.19 78.18 61.46
N THR A 628 -61.73 77.00 61.80
CA THR A 628 -62.78 76.84 62.82
C THR A 628 -62.24 77.09 64.24
N LEU A 629 -61.00 76.68 64.54
CA LEU A 629 -60.34 76.92 65.83
C LEU A 629 -59.96 78.39 66.05
N ASP A 630 -59.63 79.12 64.99
CA ASP A 630 -59.27 80.55 65.07
C ASP A 630 -60.45 81.42 65.54
N LEU A 631 -61.70 81.05 65.19
CA LEU A 631 -62.92 81.72 65.68
C LEU A 631 -63.17 81.49 67.18
N GLN A 632 -62.74 80.36 67.75
CA GLN A 632 -62.96 80.01 69.15
C GLN A 632 -62.00 80.72 70.13
N LEU A 633 -60.92 81.33 69.64
CA LEU A 633 -59.88 81.99 70.45
C LEU A 633 -60.17 83.48 70.77
N VAL A 634 -61.18 84.09 70.14
CA VAL A 634 -61.53 85.52 70.25
C VAL A 634 -61.93 86.01 71.67
N PRO A 635 -62.63 85.23 72.52
CA PRO A 635 -63.09 85.70 73.84
C PRO A 635 -62.00 85.99 74.89
N PHE A 636 -60.75 85.56 74.69
CA PHE A 636 -59.67 85.64 75.69
C PHE A 636 -58.83 86.93 75.65
N ALA A 637 -59.31 87.98 74.99
CA ALA A 637 -58.51 89.17 74.63
C ALA A 637 -58.18 90.15 75.77
N GLN A 638 -58.85 90.08 76.94
CA GLN A 638 -58.58 90.96 78.09
C GLN A 638 -57.90 90.29 79.30
N LEU A 639 -57.57 88.99 79.20
CA LEU A 639 -57.02 88.18 80.29
C LEU A 639 -55.69 88.71 80.87
N ASP A 640 -54.88 89.36 80.03
CA ASP A 640 -53.54 89.82 80.41
C ASP A 640 -53.57 91.06 81.34
N ARG A 641 -54.64 91.89 81.30
CA ARG A 641 -54.80 93.04 82.22
C ARG A 641 -55.20 92.64 83.64
N ASP A 642 -55.95 91.56 83.80
CA ASP A 642 -56.39 91.07 85.11
C ASP A 642 -55.26 90.33 85.86
N LEU A 643 -54.28 89.79 85.12
CA LEU A 643 -53.07 89.15 85.64
C LEU A 643 -52.06 90.15 86.24
N GLU A 644 -51.92 91.34 85.66
CA GLU A 644 -50.95 92.36 86.12
C GLU A 644 -51.32 92.96 87.49
N HIS A 645 -52.62 93.15 87.77
CA HIS A 645 -53.10 93.72 89.04
C HIS A 645 -52.81 92.82 90.26
N GLN A 646 -52.85 91.49 90.10
CA GLN A 646 -52.51 90.54 91.18
C GLN A 646 -51.01 90.30 91.35
N GLN A 647 -50.20 90.50 90.30
CA GLN A 647 -48.74 90.40 90.39
C GLN A 647 -48.10 91.50 91.23
N GLN A 648 -48.75 92.67 91.35
CA GLN A 648 -48.25 93.79 92.15
C GLN A 648 -48.31 93.51 93.67
N GLN A 649 -49.27 92.69 94.13
CA GLN A 649 -49.33 92.24 95.53
C GLN A 649 -48.27 91.18 95.86
N ARG A 650 -47.82 90.39 94.86
CA ARG A 650 -46.74 89.38 95.02
C ARG A 650 -45.37 90.01 95.28
N GLN A 651 -45.11 91.21 94.76
CA GLN A 651 -43.80 91.86 94.85
C GLN A 651 -43.42 92.32 96.26
N GLN A 652 -44.40 92.63 97.13
CA GLN A 652 -44.12 93.17 98.47
C GLN A 652 -43.50 92.16 99.45
N HIS A 653 -43.65 90.85 99.22
CA HIS A 653 -43.11 89.79 100.09
C HIS A 653 -42.10 88.86 99.40
N GLN A 654 -41.54 89.31 98.27
CA GLN A 654 -40.73 88.49 97.34
C GLN A 654 -39.33 88.12 97.86
N ALA A 655 -38.75 88.89 98.79
CA ALA A 655 -37.38 88.67 99.26
C ALA A 655 -37.21 87.37 100.09
N GLY A 656 -38.19 87.01 100.93
CA GLY A 656 -38.18 85.74 101.68
C GLY A 656 -38.53 84.51 100.82
N TYR A 657 -39.37 84.69 99.79
CA TYR A 657 -39.75 83.65 98.82
C TYR A 657 -38.58 83.24 97.90
N LEU A 658 -37.75 84.19 97.46
CA LEU A 658 -36.59 83.93 96.59
C LEU A 658 -35.47 83.14 97.28
N ALA A 659 -35.30 83.29 98.60
CA ALA A 659 -34.32 82.53 99.37
C ALA A 659 -34.70 81.03 99.47
N TYR A 660 -35.99 80.72 99.62
CA TYR A 660 -36.51 79.34 99.62
C TYR A 660 -36.45 78.68 98.23
N LEU A 661 -36.76 79.43 97.15
CA LEU A 661 -36.72 78.93 95.77
C LEU A 661 -35.30 78.63 95.26
N ARG A 662 -34.29 79.38 95.71
CA ARG A 662 -32.90 79.23 95.24
C ARG A 662 -32.31 77.83 95.52
N TYR A 663 -32.69 77.21 96.63
CA TYR A 663 -32.19 75.90 97.05
C TYR A 663 -33.17 74.75 96.77
N ARG A 664 -34.38 75.06 96.27
CA ARG A 664 -35.45 74.08 95.99
C ARG A 664 -35.12 73.13 94.83
N ASN A 665 -34.59 73.65 93.72
CA ASN A 665 -34.34 72.84 92.52
C ASN A 665 -33.29 71.73 92.72
N ASP A 666 -32.31 71.95 93.61
CA ASP A 666 -31.30 70.93 93.94
C ASP A 666 -31.79 69.97 95.03
N ALA A 667 -32.59 70.45 96.00
CA ALA A 667 -33.19 69.62 97.05
C ALA A 667 -34.25 68.63 96.52
N ASP A 668 -35.06 69.04 95.53
CA ASP A 668 -36.11 68.20 94.91
C ASP A 668 -35.52 67.08 94.00
N GLN A 669 -34.23 67.14 93.65
CA GLN A 669 -33.56 66.15 92.77
C GLN A 669 -32.91 64.98 93.51
N VAL A 670 -32.85 65.00 94.85
CA VAL A 670 -32.26 63.93 95.67
C VAL A 670 -32.82 62.53 95.36
N PRO A 671 -34.14 62.29 95.31
CA PRO A 671 -34.67 60.94 95.06
C PRO A 671 -34.41 60.46 93.62
N LYS A 672 -34.36 61.37 92.64
CA LYS A 672 -34.05 61.03 91.25
C LYS A 672 -32.57 60.64 91.08
N ARG A 673 -31.66 61.40 91.70
CA ARG A 673 -30.21 61.12 91.66
C ARG A 673 -29.85 59.84 92.43
N GLN A 674 -30.64 59.45 93.44
CA GLN A 674 -30.52 58.13 94.09
C GLN A 674 -30.94 56.98 93.17
N ALA A 675 -32.07 57.10 92.46
CA ALA A 675 -32.53 56.09 91.52
C ALA A 675 -31.56 55.91 90.32
N ASP A 676 -31.02 57.02 89.79
CA ASP A 676 -30.04 56.98 88.69
C ASP A 676 -28.72 56.31 89.13
N LEU A 677 -28.31 56.49 90.39
CA LEU A 677 -27.12 55.83 90.95
C LEU A 677 -27.35 54.32 91.16
N GLU A 678 -28.53 53.92 91.67
CA GLU A 678 -28.90 52.51 91.83
C GLU A 678 -28.95 51.77 90.48
N GLN A 679 -29.52 52.40 89.44
CA GLN A 679 -29.54 51.83 88.10
C GLN A 679 -28.13 51.71 87.50
N ALA A 680 -27.27 52.72 87.70
CA ALA A 680 -25.87 52.67 87.22
C ALA A 680 -25.05 51.57 87.93
N ILE A 681 -25.30 51.32 89.22
CA ILE A 681 -24.70 50.20 89.97
C ILE A 681 -25.16 48.86 89.36
N ALA A 682 -26.46 48.68 89.10
CA ALA A 682 -27.00 47.46 88.49
C ALA A 682 -26.43 47.20 87.09
N ASP A 683 -26.35 48.25 86.25
CA ASP A 683 -25.81 48.16 84.89
C ASP A 683 -24.31 47.87 84.86
N LEU A 684 -23.55 48.34 85.86
CA LEU A 684 -22.13 48.02 86.02
C LEU A 684 -21.95 46.55 86.42
N GLN A 685 -22.76 46.07 87.36
CA GLN A 685 -22.71 44.70 87.86
C GLN A 685 -23.01 43.70 86.74
N GLN A 686 -24.03 43.96 85.91
CA GLN A 686 -24.34 43.14 84.75
C GLN A 686 -23.18 43.07 83.72
N SER A 687 -22.48 44.19 83.49
CA SER A 687 -21.31 44.21 82.60
C SER A 687 -20.09 43.50 83.19
N GLN A 688 -19.94 43.50 84.52
CA GLN A 688 -18.89 42.75 85.22
C GLN A 688 -19.14 41.23 85.18
N ASP A 689 -20.39 40.80 85.36
CA ASP A 689 -20.78 39.39 85.24
C ASP A 689 -20.58 38.86 83.81
N ALA A 690 -20.94 39.67 82.81
CA ALA A 690 -20.67 39.35 81.40
C ALA A 690 -19.16 39.26 81.09
N ALA A 691 -18.34 40.12 81.69
CA ALA A 691 -16.88 40.06 81.53
C ALA A 691 -16.29 38.79 82.16
N GLN A 692 -16.79 38.36 83.32
CA GLN A 692 -16.37 37.08 83.94
C GLN A 692 -16.77 35.87 83.10
N ALA A 693 -17.97 35.86 82.52
CA ALA A 693 -18.42 34.77 81.65
C ALA A 693 -17.55 34.65 80.38
N ILE A 694 -17.19 35.77 79.75
CA ILE A 694 -16.30 35.80 78.57
C ILE A 694 -14.87 35.37 78.96
N GLU A 695 -14.38 35.77 80.14
CA GLU A 695 -13.05 35.35 80.63
C GLU A 695 -12.98 33.83 80.86
N GLN A 696 -14.02 33.23 81.44
CA GLN A 696 -14.09 31.79 81.65
C GLN A 696 -14.11 31.02 80.32
N GLN A 697 -14.89 31.49 79.34
CA GLN A 697 -14.92 30.88 78.00
C GLN A 697 -13.57 30.99 77.29
N TYR A 698 -12.87 32.12 77.43
CA TYR A 698 -11.53 32.31 76.88
C TYR A 698 -10.48 31.38 77.52
N GLN A 699 -10.51 31.23 78.85
CA GLN A 699 -9.58 30.36 79.59
C GLN A 699 -9.72 28.89 79.19
N ILE A 700 -10.96 28.39 79.06
CA ILE A 700 -11.25 27.01 78.64
C ILE A 700 -10.70 26.77 77.22
N LEU A 701 -10.97 27.69 76.28
CA LEU A 701 -10.54 27.54 74.90
C LEU A 701 -9.01 27.70 74.72
N MET A 702 -8.35 28.48 75.57
CA MET A 702 -6.90 28.68 75.53
C MET A 702 -6.13 27.48 76.10
N GLN A 703 -6.66 26.77 77.10
CA GLN A 703 -6.03 25.55 77.61
C GLN A 703 -5.99 24.42 76.57
N ASP A 704 -6.99 24.37 75.69
CA ASP A 704 -7.10 23.33 74.64
C ASP A 704 -6.34 23.69 73.34
N TYR A 705 -5.87 24.94 73.17
CA TYR A 705 -5.23 25.41 71.95
C TYR A 705 -3.69 25.44 72.06
N ASP A 706 -3.01 24.58 71.28
CA ASP A 706 -1.55 24.55 71.15
C ASP A 706 -1.11 25.16 69.81
N ALA A 707 -0.39 26.29 69.88
CA ALA A 707 0.07 27.03 68.71
C ALA A 707 1.20 26.32 67.94
N GLU A 708 2.10 25.59 68.62
CA GLU A 708 3.21 24.89 67.96
C GLU A 708 2.70 23.65 67.20
N ALA A 709 1.76 22.92 67.80
CA ALA A 709 1.10 21.78 67.14
C ALA A 709 0.33 22.21 65.88
N ALA A 710 -0.31 23.40 65.90
CA ALA A 710 -1.02 23.97 64.75
C ALA A 710 -0.07 24.31 63.59
N GLU A 711 1.09 24.91 63.88
CA GLU A 711 2.11 25.26 62.88
C GLU A 711 2.73 23.99 62.25
N HIS A 712 3.02 22.98 63.07
CA HIS A 712 3.49 21.67 62.60
C HIS A 712 2.46 20.95 61.72
N LEU A 713 1.17 20.99 62.10
CA LEU A 713 0.10 20.42 61.29
C LEU A 713 0.00 21.12 59.92
N ARG A 714 0.07 22.45 59.90
CA ARG A 714 0.04 23.25 58.67
C ARG A 714 1.22 22.94 57.75
N SER A 715 2.44 22.90 58.29
CA SER A 715 3.63 22.57 57.50
C SER A 715 3.57 21.15 56.90
N ARG A 716 3.04 20.17 57.65
CA ARG A 716 2.81 18.81 57.16
C ARG A 716 1.74 18.75 56.07
N TYR A 717 0.64 19.49 56.23
CA TYR A 717 -0.38 19.64 55.18
C TYR A 717 0.21 20.23 53.89
N GLU A 718 0.95 21.33 53.99
CA GLU A 718 1.59 21.97 52.83
C GLU A 718 2.67 21.08 52.17
N ALA A 719 3.39 20.27 52.93
CA ALA A 719 4.35 19.30 52.39
C ALA A 719 3.65 18.15 51.65
N THR A 720 2.60 17.57 52.25
CA THR A 720 1.81 16.47 51.67
C THR A 720 1.09 16.93 50.41
N ARG A 721 0.48 18.12 50.43
CA ARG A 721 -0.18 18.74 49.27
C ARG A 721 0.78 18.92 48.10
N ARG A 722 2.00 19.42 48.36
CA ARG A 722 3.04 19.56 47.32
C ARG A 722 3.45 18.22 46.70
N GLN A 723 3.44 17.13 47.46
CA GLN A 723 3.73 15.79 46.93
C GLN A 723 2.58 15.26 46.07
N VAL A 724 1.33 15.45 46.50
CA VAL A 724 0.13 15.12 45.73
C VAL A 724 0.12 15.88 44.40
N ASP A 725 0.32 17.21 44.43
CA ASP A 725 0.36 18.06 43.22
C ASP A 725 1.46 17.63 42.24
N ARG A 726 2.63 17.23 42.77
CA ARG A 726 3.74 16.74 41.94
C ARG A 726 3.40 15.43 41.23
N LEU A 727 2.89 14.44 41.98
CA LEU A 727 2.55 13.13 41.43
C LEU A 727 1.34 13.20 40.49
N SER A 728 0.30 13.96 40.85
CA SER A 728 -0.88 14.17 39.99
C SER A 728 -0.53 14.91 38.71
N GLY A 729 0.47 15.81 38.74
CA GLY A 729 0.99 16.49 37.56
C GLY A 729 1.88 15.62 36.66
N SER A 730 2.66 14.68 37.22
CA SER A 730 3.57 13.82 36.43
C SER A 730 2.90 12.59 35.82
N LEU A 731 1.89 12.03 36.49
CA LEU A 731 1.17 10.83 36.04
C LEU A 731 0.57 10.95 34.63
N PRO A 732 -0.07 12.07 34.23
CA PRO A 732 -0.59 12.25 32.87
C PRO A 732 0.52 12.15 31.80
N GLN A 733 1.69 12.75 32.05
CA GLN A 733 2.83 12.67 31.12
C GLN A 733 3.40 11.25 31.04
N GLN A 734 3.49 10.54 32.17
CA GLN A 734 3.93 9.14 32.17
C GLN A 734 2.94 8.25 31.42
N ARG A 735 1.63 8.43 31.62
CA ARG A 735 0.56 7.70 30.89
C ARG A 735 0.58 8.00 29.39
N GLN A 736 0.83 9.25 28.99
CA GLN A 736 1.00 9.59 27.59
C GLN A 736 2.21 8.87 26.98
N ARG A 737 3.37 8.90 27.65
CA ARG A 737 4.56 8.15 27.21
C ARG A 737 4.32 6.65 27.14
N GLN A 738 3.56 6.09 28.09
CA GLN A 738 3.16 4.68 28.08
C GLN A 738 2.30 4.36 26.86
N ALA A 739 1.34 5.23 26.51
CA ALA A 739 0.49 5.04 25.34
C ALA A 739 1.31 5.10 24.03
N GLU A 740 2.21 6.08 23.90
CA GLU A 740 3.13 6.21 22.76
C GLU A 740 4.04 4.97 22.63
N LEU A 741 4.61 4.49 23.74
CA LEU A 741 5.42 3.26 23.73
C LEU A 741 4.58 2.02 23.40
N ALA A 742 3.33 1.96 23.88
CA ALA A 742 2.43 0.85 23.60
C ALA A 742 2.09 0.78 22.11
N GLU A 743 1.84 1.91 21.46
CA GLU A 743 1.60 1.99 20.02
C GLU A 743 2.84 1.56 19.21
N GLN A 744 4.03 1.99 19.61
CA GLN A 744 5.29 1.55 19.00
C GLN A 744 5.52 0.04 19.15
N VAL A 745 5.26 -0.52 20.33
CA VAL A 745 5.37 -1.97 20.55
C VAL A 745 4.33 -2.72 19.71
N GLN A 746 3.09 -2.23 19.64
CA GLN A 746 2.02 -2.86 18.87
C GLN A 746 2.35 -2.92 17.36
N THR A 747 2.83 -1.81 16.79
CA THR A 747 3.23 -1.75 15.37
C THR A 747 4.38 -2.70 15.04
N LEU A 748 5.37 -2.81 15.95
CA LEU A 748 6.44 -3.79 15.82
C LEU A 748 5.94 -5.24 16.00
N MET A 749 4.97 -5.50 16.87
CA MET A 749 4.36 -6.83 16.99
C MET A 749 3.61 -7.26 15.73
N GLU A 750 2.95 -6.33 15.03
CA GLU A 750 2.35 -6.62 13.72
C GLU A 750 3.40 -6.97 12.67
N LEU A 751 4.54 -6.27 12.67
CA LEU A 751 5.69 -6.60 11.83
C LEU A 751 6.27 -7.98 12.19
N ALA A 752 6.33 -8.34 13.47
CA ALA A 752 6.75 -9.67 13.91
C ALA A 752 5.84 -10.77 13.36
N HIS A 753 4.53 -10.53 13.33
CA HIS A 753 3.59 -11.47 12.73
C HIS A 753 3.78 -11.62 11.21
N LYS A 754 4.02 -10.51 10.49
CA LYS A 754 4.34 -10.55 9.04
C LYS A 754 5.63 -11.33 8.78
N ARG A 755 6.64 -11.18 9.64
CA ARG A 755 7.89 -11.95 9.61
C ARG A 755 7.64 -13.43 9.82
N ASP A 756 6.78 -13.82 10.77
CA ASP A 756 6.43 -15.23 10.99
C ASP A 756 5.72 -15.84 9.77
N GLN A 757 4.79 -15.10 9.16
CA GLN A 757 4.13 -15.52 7.93
C GLN A 757 5.13 -15.69 6.78
N ALA A 758 6.06 -14.75 6.62
CA ALA A 758 7.12 -14.83 5.62
C ALA A 758 8.04 -16.04 5.84
N GLU A 759 8.35 -16.41 7.08
CA GLU A 759 9.13 -17.63 7.39
C GLU A 759 8.39 -18.91 7.00
N VAL A 760 7.05 -18.94 7.14
CA VAL A 760 6.24 -20.07 6.67
C VAL A 760 6.24 -20.12 5.14
N ASP A 761 6.10 -18.98 4.47
CA ASP A 761 6.17 -18.93 2.99
C ASP A 761 7.56 -19.34 2.48
N LEU A 762 8.63 -18.93 3.16
CA LEU A 762 10.00 -19.34 2.84
C LEU A 762 10.14 -20.86 2.77
N LYS A 763 9.61 -21.59 3.77
CA LYS A 763 9.64 -23.07 3.79
C LYS A 763 8.89 -23.66 2.60
N THR A 764 7.80 -23.03 2.18
CA THR A 764 7.00 -23.45 1.01
C THR A 764 7.77 -23.23 -0.28
N LYS A 765 8.33 -22.03 -0.47
CA LYS A 765 9.16 -21.68 -1.64
C LYS A 765 10.42 -22.56 -1.73
N GLU A 766 11.03 -22.92 -0.60
CA GLU A 766 12.14 -23.89 -0.54
C GLU A 766 11.76 -25.29 -0.99
N ARG A 767 10.53 -25.75 -0.68
CA ARG A 767 10.02 -27.03 -1.19
C ARG A 767 9.79 -26.97 -2.69
N ILE A 768 9.19 -25.88 -3.21
CA ILE A 768 8.96 -25.69 -4.64
C ILE A 768 10.28 -25.68 -5.41
N LYS A 769 11.27 -24.91 -4.96
CA LYS A 769 12.60 -24.88 -5.60
C LYS A 769 13.23 -26.27 -5.64
N ARG A 770 13.17 -27.03 -4.53
CA ARG A 770 13.68 -28.41 -4.48
C ARG A 770 12.98 -29.33 -5.48
N LEU A 771 11.65 -29.23 -5.57
CA LEU A 771 10.85 -30.01 -6.52
C LEU A 771 11.24 -29.70 -7.97
N VAL A 772 11.36 -28.41 -8.32
CA VAL A 772 11.75 -27.97 -9.68
C VAL A 772 13.16 -28.46 -10.03
N SER A 773 14.14 -28.27 -9.14
CA SER A 773 15.50 -28.76 -9.36
C SER A 773 15.56 -30.29 -9.47
N PHE A 774 14.75 -31.01 -8.69
CA PHE A 774 14.64 -32.47 -8.79
C PHE A 774 14.06 -32.91 -10.14
N ALA A 775 12.92 -32.35 -10.55
CA ALA A 775 12.28 -32.67 -11.83
C ALA A 775 13.22 -32.40 -13.01
N ARG A 776 13.92 -31.26 -12.98
CA ARG A 776 14.90 -30.90 -14.01
C ARG A 776 16.06 -31.90 -14.08
N LYS A 777 16.55 -32.38 -12.93
CA LYS A 777 17.57 -33.44 -12.88
C LYS A 777 17.06 -34.74 -13.49
N VAL A 778 15.82 -35.14 -13.20
CA VAL A 778 15.21 -36.35 -13.77
C VAL A 778 15.16 -36.27 -15.30
N TYR A 779 14.66 -35.18 -15.88
CA TYR A 779 14.60 -35.03 -17.36
C TYR A 779 15.99 -35.06 -18.02
N LYS A 780 17.00 -34.46 -17.37
CA LYS A 780 18.39 -34.50 -17.85
C LYS A 780 18.95 -35.93 -17.90
N GLU A 781 18.64 -36.75 -16.90
CA GLU A 781 19.14 -38.12 -16.78
C GLU A 781 18.30 -39.13 -17.57
N ALA A 782 17.02 -38.84 -17.83
CA ALA A 782 16.10 -39.74 -18.52
C ALA A 782 16.47 -39.95 -19.99
N GLY A 783 16.79 -38.88 -20.73
CA GLY A 783 17.10 -38.97 -22.16
C GLY A 783 18.17 -40.02 -22.51
N PRO A 784 19.40 -39.93 -21.98
CA PRO A 784 20.46 -40.90 -22.25
C PRO A 784 20.10 -42.34 -21.87
N ARG A 785 19.37 -42.54 -20.76
CA ARG A 785 18.96 -43.88 -20.29
C ARG A 785 17.91 -44.50 -21.22
N ILE A 786 16.99 -43.70 -21.72
CA ILE A 786 15.96 -44.13 -22.67
C ILE A 786 16.59 -44.47 -24.01
N THR A 787 17.50 -43.62 -24.53
CA THR A 787 18.28 -43.93 -25.74
C THR A 787 18.99 -45.28 -25.62
N GLU A 788 19.70 -45.50 -24.50
CA GLU A 788 20.44 -46.73 -24.28
C GLU A 788 19.51 -47.96 -24.32
N ARG A 789 18.33 -47.88 -23.70
CA ARG A 789 17.36 -48.97 -23.70
C ARG A 789 16.81 -49.26 -25.10
N TYR A 790 16.52 -48.22 -25.89
CA TYR A 790 16.05 -48.36 -27.26
C TYR A 790 17.12 -48.96 -28.17
N VAL A 791 18.34 -48.45 -28.12
CA VAL A 791 19.47 -48.98 -28.89
C VAL A 791 19.68 -50.47 -28.59
N GLN A 792 19.62 -50.89 -27.32
CA GLN A 792 19.71 -52.29 -26.94
C GLN A 792 18.59 -53.15 -27.54
N THR A 793 17.34 -52.67 -27.49
CA THR A 793 16.17 -53.41 -27.98
C THR A 793 16.21 -53.55 -29.51
N VAL A 794 16.52 -52.47 -30.22
CA VAL A 794 16.65 -52.47 -31.68
C VAL A 794 17.84 -53.32 -32.12
N SER A 795 18.97 -53.25 -31.41
CA SER A 795 20.16 -54.04 -31.72
C SER A 795 19.87 -55.55 -31.65
N GLN A 796 19.11 -56.01 -30.63
CA GLN A 796 18.71 -57.41 -30.50
C GLN A 796 17.81 -57.88 -31.65
N GLU A 797 16.82 -57.09 -32.04
CA GLU A 797 15.94 -57.43 -33.16
C GLU A 797 16.66 -57.36 -34.51
N ALA A 798 17.55 -56.38 -34.70
CA ALA A 798 18.36 -56.25 -35.90
C ALA A 798 19.36 -57.41 -36.05
N ASP A 799 19.98 -57.86 -34.96
CA ASP A 799 20.86 -59.04 -34.94
C ASP A 799 20.13 -60.30 -35.43
N ARG A 800 18.91 -60.52 -34.92
CA ARG A 800 18.06 -61.63 -35.35
C ARG A 800 17.75 -61.56 -36.85
N LEU A 801 17.27 -60.40 -37.32
CA LEU A 801 16.91 -60.20 -38.73
C LEU A 801 18.12 -60.31 -39.65
N PHE A 802 19.29 -59.84 -39.22
CA PHE A 802 20.51 -59.90 -40.01
C PHE A 802 21.01 -61.33 -40.23
N ARG A 803 20.94 -62.19 -39.19
CA ARG A 803 21.28 -63.61 -39.30
C ARG A 803 20.34 -64.34 -40.26
N GLU A 804 19.05 -63.99 -40.22
CA GLU A 804 18.02 -64.52 -41.12
C GLU A 804 18.29 -64.09 -42.57
N LEU A 805 18.55 -62.80 -42.82
CA LEU A 805 18.83 -62.25 -44.15
C LEU A 805 20.10 -62.81 -44.80
N LEU A 806 21.16 -63.02 -44.02
CA LEU A 806 22.43 -63.56 -44.53
C LEU A 806 22.48 -65.09 -44.58
N ASN A 807 21.51 -65.78 -43.96
CA ASN A 807 21.53 -67.23 -43.73
C ASN A 807 22.87 -67.72 -43.16
N ARG A 808 23.43 -66.96 -42.21
CA ARG A 808 24.71 -67.25 -41.54
C ARG A 808 24.55 -67.10 -40.03
N PRO A 809 24.54 -68.20 -39.25
CA PRO A 809 24.32 -68.13 -37.81
C PRO A 809 25.53 -67.59 -37.01
N ASN A 810 26.73 -67.59 -37.60
CA ASN A 810 27.98 -67.26 -36.91
C ASN A 810 28.35 -65.77 -36.95
N VAL A 811 27.39 -64.90 -37.28
CA VAL A 811 27.59 -63.46 -37.40
C VAL A 811 26.68 -62.75 -36.40
N ALA A 812 27.18 -61.71 -35.75
CA ALA A 812 26.39 -60.87 -34.86
C ALA A 812 26.38 -59.43 -35.37
N LEU A 813 25.24 -58.76 -35.29
CA LEU A 813 25.10 -57.34 -35.59
C LEU A 813 24.83 -56.58 -34.30
N GLU A 814 25.56 -55.49 -34.09
CA GLU A 814 25.34 -54.55 -32.99
C GLU A 814 25.06 -53.15 -33.56
N TRP A 815 23.95 -52.57 -33.13
CA TRP A 815 23.69 -51.15 -33.31
C TRP A 815 24.18 -50.39 -32.07
N THR A 816 25.17 -49.53 -32.26
CA THR A 816 25.90 -48.87 -31.17
C THR A 816 25.22 -47.59 -30.70
N ARG A 817 25.67 -47.02 -29.57
CA ARG A 817 25.15 -45.75 -29.01
C ARG A 817 25.34 -44.52 -29.92
N ASP A 818 26.28 -44.58 -30.86
CA ASP A 818 26.50 -43.54 -31.88
C ASP A 818 25.78 -43.87 -33.20
N TYR A 819 24.83 -44.82 -33.13
CA TYR A 819 24.01 -45.31 -34.24
C TYR A 819 24.82 -45.90 -35.40
N ASP A 820 26.05 -46.35 -35.13
CA ASP A 820 26.87 -47.10 -36.08
C ASP A 820 26.47 -48.58 -36.06
N ILE A 821 26.61 -49.25 -37.20
CA ILE A 821 26.41 -50.70 -37.30
C ILE A 821 27.78 -51.39 -37.26
N VAL A 822 27.93 -52.31 -36.32
CA VAL A 822 29.13 -53.15 -36.20
C VAL A 822 28.72 -54.60 -36.38
N VAL A 823 29.39 -55.29 -37.29
CA VAL A 823 29.17 -56.71 -37.54
C VAL A 823 30.37 -57.47 -36.99
N GLN A 824 30.11 -58.41 -36.10
CA GLN A 824 31.11 -59.30 -35.51
C GLN A 824 31.05 -60.67 -36.20
N GLU A 825 32.20 -61.12 -36.70
CA GLU A 825 32.38 -62.46 -37.27
C GLU A 825 33.58 -63.12 -36.56
N GLY A 826 33.29 -64.04 -35.64
CA GLY A 826 34.30 -64.61 -34.73
C GLY A 826 34.95 -63.53 -33.84
N ALA A 827 36.27 -63.34 -33.98
CA ALA A 827 37.05 -62.36 -33.21
C ALA A 827 37.20 -60.98 -33.90
N HIS A 828 36.68 -60.81 -35.12
CA HIS A 828 36.86 -59.58 -35.89
C HIS A 828 35.57 -58.76 -35.92
N ASN A 829 35.70 -57.47 -35.58
CA ASN A 829 34.61 -56.50 -35.67
C ASN A 829 34.81 -55.63 -36.91
N ARG A 830 33.82 -55.60 -37.79
CA ARG A 830 33.80 -54.79 -39.00
C ARG A 830 32.74 -53.69 -38.84
N ARG A 831 33.17 -52.43 -38.96
CA ARG A 831 32.24 -51.29 -39.01
C ARG A 831 31.49 -51.27 -40.34
N PHE A 832 30.33 -50.61 -40.37
CA PHE A 832 29.46 -50.54 -41.54
C PHE A 832 30.18 -50.16 -42.84
N MET A 833 31.05 -49.14 -42.80
CA MET A 833 31.83 -48.70 -43.97
C MET A 833 32.77 -49.77 -44.55
N ASN A 834 33.17 -50.76 -43.74
CA ASN A 834 34.12 -51.82 -44.10
C ASN A 834 33.42 -53.13 -44.52
N LEU A 835 32.09 -53.15 -44.59
CA LEU A 835 31.30 -54.29 -45.07
C LEU A 835 31.24 -54.30 -46.61
N SER A 836 31.08 -55.47 -47.22
CA SER A 836 30.83 -55.54 -48.66
C SER A 836 29.45 -54.95 -49.02
N GLY A 837 29.25 -54.47 -50.24
CA GLY A 837 27.99 -53.81 -50.63
C GLY A 837 26.72 -54.63 -50.33
N GLY A 838 26.78 -55.96 -50.51
CA GLY A 838 25.67 -56.86 -50.13
C GLY A 838 25.50 -57.03 -48.61
N GLU A 839 26.57 -57.01 -47.83
CA GLU A 839 26.50 -57.05 -46.35
C GLU A 839 26.01 -55.71 -45.79
N GLN A 840 26.43 -54.58 -46.36
CA GLN A 840 25.92 -53.25 -46.01
C GLN A 840 24.41 -53.17 -46.23
N MET A 841 23.94 -53.69 -47.36
CA MET A 841 22.52 -53.72 -47.68
C MET A 841 21.73 -54.56 -46.67
N CYS A 842 22.18 -55.78 -46.35
CA CYS A 842 21.51 -56.64 -45.37
C CYS A 842 21.53 -56.04 -43.95
N ALA A 843 22.65 -55.43 -43.55
CA ALA A 843 22.81 -54.84 -42.22
C ALA A 843 21.94 -53.59 -42.05
N ALA A 844 21.91 -52.70 -43.05
CA ALA A 844 21.05 -51.54 -43.06
C ALA A 844 19.56 -51.93 -43.08
N LEU A 845 19.21 -52.95 -43.87
CA LEU A 845 17.86 -53.48 -43.93
C LEU A 845 17.43 -54.06 -42.58
N ALA A 846 18.27 -54.85 -41.92
CA ALA A 846 17.98 -55.44 -40.62
C ALA A 846 17.72 -54.38 -39.54
N VAL A 847 18.54 -53.33 -39.47
CA VAL A 847 18.34 -52.23 -38.51
C VAL A 847 17.08 -51.42 -38.83
N ARG A 848 16.80 -51.12 -40.10
CA ARG A 848 15.58 -50.40 -40.50
C ARG A 848 14.31 -51.20 -40.18
N LEU A 849 14.30 -52.49 -40.47
CA LEU A 849 13.19 -53.40 -40.13
C LEU A 849 13.01 -53.52 -38.61
N ALA A 850 14.11 -53.57 -37.84
CA ALA A 850 14.04 -53.57 -36.39
C ALA A 850 13.50 -52.24 -35.83
N LEU A 851 13.90 -51.10 -36.41
CA LEU A 851 13.34 -49.78 -36.05
C LEU A 851 11.85 -49.70 -36.34
N LEU A 852 11.40 -50.17 -37.51
CA LEU A 852 9.98 -50.26 -37.82
C LEU A 852 9.25 -51.04 -36.74
N ARG A 853 9.70 -52.26 -36.45
CA ARG A 853 9.03 -53.14 -35.49
C ARG A 853 9.00 -52.61 -34.05
N VAL A 854 10.04 -51.88 -33.61
CA VAL A 854 10.12 -51.36 -32.23
C VAL A 854 9.33 -50.06 -32.07
N PHE A 855 9.20 -49.22 -33.11
CA PHE A 855 8.65 -47.86 -32.99
C PHE A 855 7.33 -47.63 -33.73
N ALA A 856 7.06 -48.41 -34.77
CA ALA A 856 5.85 -48.32 -35.55
C ALA A 856 5.14 -49.68 -35.45
N GLU A 857 3.90 -49.72 -34.96
CA GLU A 857 3.04 -50.92 -35.10
C GLU A 857 2.58 -51.08 -36.57
N ILE A 858 3.50 -50.81 -37.51
CA ILE A 858 3.34 -50.85 -38.96
C ILE A 858 4.18 -52.01 -39.47
N ASP A 859 3.50 -53.05 -39.89
CA ASP A 859 4.12 -54.23 -40.48
C ASP A 859 4.22 -54.11 -42.02
N ILE A 860 4.49 -52.89 -42.51
CA ILE A 860 4.62 -52.57 -43.93
C ILE A 860 5.97 -51.90 -44.20
N ALA A 861 6.65 -52.32 -45.27
CA ALA A 861 7.85 -51.66 -45.77
C ALA A 861 7.92 -51.67 -47.30
N PHE A 862 8.54 -50.63 -47.87
CA PHE A 862 8.80 -50.50 -49.30
C PHE A 862 10.31 -50.47 -49.58
N PHE A 863 10.76 -51.37 -50.45
CA PHE A 863 12.13 -51.49 -50.89
C PHE A 863 12.25 -51.25 -52.39
N ASP A 864 12.88 -50.14 -52.75
CA ASP A 864 13.16 -49.82 -54.16
C ASP A 864 14.57 -50.33 -54.54
N GLU A 865 14.60 -51.34 -55.41
CA GLU A 865 15.80 -52.02 -55.92
C GLU A 865 16.80 -52.49 -54.84
N PRO A 866 16.36 -53.36 -53.88
CA PRO A 866 17.20 -53.79 -52.77
C PRO A 866 18.41 -54.66 -53.17
N THR A 867 18.50 -55.06 -54.43
CA THR A 867 19.57 -55.93 -54.96
C THR A 867 20.65 -55.18 -55.75
N THR A 868 20.61 -53.85 -55.76
CA THR A 868 21.59 -53.02 -56.45
C THR A 868 22.99 -53.29 -55.89
N ASN A 869 23.99 -53.52 -56.75
CA ASN A 869 25.39 -53.84 -56.38
C ASN A 869 25.63 -55.22 -55.71
N MET A 870 24.73 -56.19 -55.87
CA MET A 870 24.91 -57.58 -55.39
C MET A 870 25.19 -58.56 -56.54
N ASP A 871 25.99 -59.60 -56.31
CA ASP A 871 26.23 -60.70 -57.23
C ASP A 871 25.04 -61.68 -57.28
N ARG A 872 24.88 -62.41 -58.39
CA ARG A 872 23.73 -63.30 -58.64
C ARG A 872 23.39 -64.26 -57.48
N PRO A 873 24.37 -64.92 -56.82
CA PRO A 873 24.08 -65.81 -55.68
C PRO A 873 23.49 -65.05 -54.48
N ARG A 874 24.06 -63.89 -54.12
CA ARG A 874 23.58 -63.11 -52.97
C ARG A 874 22.22 -62.45 -53.25
N ARG A 875 21.94 -62.06 -54.50
CA ARG A 875 20.61 -61.57 -54.90
C ARG A 875 19.53 -62.61 -54.71
N ARG A 876 19.78 -63.86 -55.11
CA ARG A 876 18.85 -64.99 -54.89
C ARG A 876 18.61 -65.23 -53.41
N HIS A 877 19.66 -65.30 -52.60
CA HIS A 877 19.51 -65.49 -51.16
C HIS A 877 18.76 -64.34 -50.48
N LEU A 878 19.01 -63.09 -50.89
CA LEU A 878 18.26 -61.94 -50.36
C LEU A 878 16.78 -62.02 -50.77
N ALA A 879 16.50 -62.39 -52.02
CA ALA A 879 15.13 -62.56 -52.49
C ALA A 879 14.40 -63.68 -51.73
N GLU A 880 15.05 -64.82 -51.52
CA GLU A 880 14.54 -65.94 -50.71
C GLU A 880 14.34 -65.54 -49.24
N ALA A 881 15.29 -64.80 -48.66
CA ALA A 881 15.18 -64.36 -47.29
C ALA A 881 14.01 -63.36 -47.11
N ILE A 882 13.89 -62.38 -48.00
CA ILE A 882 12.79 -61.41 -47.98
C ILE A 882 11.43 -62.10 -48.21
N ALA A 883 11.36 -63.06 -49.15
CA ALA A 883 10.15 -63.84 -49.40
C ALA A 883 9.72 -64.68 -48.18
N ASN A 884 10.69 -65.17 -47.40
CA ASN A 884 10.44 -65.99 -46.21
C ASN A 884 10.29 -65.17 -44.90
N LEU A 885 10.45 -63.84 -44.94
CA LEU A 885 10.24 -62.99 -43.77
C LEU A 885 8.75 -62.93 -43.39
N LYS A 886 8.33 -63.82 -42.48
CA LYS A 886 6.97 -63.84 -41.92
C LYS A 886 6.73 -62.76 -40.86
N SER A 887 7.76 -61.99 -40.53
CA SER A 887 7.75 -60.98 -39.48
C SER A 887 6.99 -59.69 -39.86
N PHE A 888 6.57 -59.55 -41.13
CA PHE A 888 5.85 -58.39 -41.66
C PHE A 888 4.57 -58.81 -42.39
N GLN A 889 3.51 -58.01 -42.30
CA GLN A 889 2.19 -58.29 -42.88
C GLN A 889 2.20 -58.04 -44.39
N GLN A 890 2.89 -56.99 -44.86
CA GLN A 890 3.11 -56.74 -46.29
C GLN A 890 4.48 -56.12 -46.58
N LEU A 891 5.21 -56.71 -47.52
CA LEU A 891 6.47 -56.14 -48.02
C LEU A 891 6.32 -55.82 -49.50
N PHE A 892 6.76 -54.64 -49.90
CA PHE A 892 6.75 -54.20 -51.29
C PHE A 892 8.17 -54.15 -51.81
N VAL A 893 8.47 -54.92 -52.85
CA VAL A 893 9.81 -54.95 -53.46
C VAL A 893 9.70 -54.52 -54.91
N ILE A 894 10.32 -53.40 -55.27
CA ILE A 894 10.48 -52.99 -56.66
C ILE A 894 11.79 -53.58 -57.18
N SER A 895 11.73 -54.30 -58.30
CA SER A 895 12.91 -54.87 -58.94
C SER A 895 12.77 -54.87 -60.46
N HIS A 896 13.90 -54.79 -61.15
CA HIS A 896 14.01 -55.07 -62.59
C HIS A 896 14.66 -56.43 -62.87
N ASP A 897 15.01 -57.19 -61.82
CA ASP A 897 15.65 -58.51 -61.89
C ASP A 897 14.62 -59.63 -61.71
N ASP A 898 14.61 -60.58 -62.65
CA ASP A 898 13.79 -61.80 -62.70
C ASP A 898 13.93 -62.69 -61.44
N THR A 899 14.94 -62.42 -60.60
CA THR A 899 15.20 -63.18 -59.37
C THR A 899 14.05 -63.11 -58.35
N PHE A 900 13.38 -61.97 -58.19
CA PHE A 900 12.23 -61.88 -57.28
C PHE A 900 10.96 -62.47 -57.89
N GLU A 901 10.81 -62.42 -59.21
CA GLU A 901 9.68 -63.02 -59.93
C GLU A 901 9.57 -64.54 -59.68
N GLN A 902 10.69 -65.22 -59.52
CA GLN A 902 10.73 -66.67 -59.30
C GLN A 902 10.45 -67.11 -57.85
N VAL A 903 10.52 -66.18 -56.89
CA VAL A 903 10.60 -66.50 -55.46
C VAL A 903 9.41 -65.96 -54.67
N THR A 904 8.69 -64.96 -55.18
CA THR A 904 7.56 -64.33 -54.48
C THR A 904 6.21 -64.84 -54.97
N GLU A 905 5.23 -64.85 -54.06
CA GLU A 905 3.89 -65.37 -54.33
C GLU A 905 3.03 -64.42 -55.18
N HIS A 906 3.33 -63.12 -55.16
CA HIS A 906 2.55 -62.09 -55.85
C HIS A 906 3.44 -61.11 -56.63
N VAL A 907 3.34 -61.15 -57.96
CA VAL A 907 4.11 -60.29 -58.88
C VAL A 907 3.17 -59.39 -59.67
N ILE A 908 3.48 -58.10 -59.68
CA ILE A 908 2.76 -57.04 -60.40
C ILE A 908 3.65 -56.55 -61.54
N PHE A 909 3.24 -56.82 -62.78
CA PHE A 909 3.95 -56.34 -63.98
C PHE A 909 3.47 -54.95 -64.40
N VAL A 910 4.42 -54.03 -64.57
CA VAL A 910 4.18 -52.66 -65.01
C VAL A 910 4.78 -52.48 -66.40
N GLU A 911 3.91 -52.37 -67.40
CA GLU A 911 4.29 -52.15 -68.79
C GLU A 911 4.37 -50.66 -69.13
N ARG A 912 5.33 -50.30 -69.99
CA ARG A 912 5.47 -48.94 -70.51
C ARG A 912 4.34 -48.65 -71.50
N LEU A 913 3.56 -47.59 -71.24
CA LEU A 913 2.60 -47.05 -72.20
C LEU A 913 3.39 -46.44 -73.37
N ALA A 914 3.07 -46.86 -74.60
CA ALA A 914 3.64 -46.34 -75.84
C ALA A 914 3.28 -44.86 -76.06
#